data_AF-A0A948CU37-F1
#
_entry.id   AF-A0A948CU37-F1
#
_cell.length_a   1.000
_cell.length_b   1.000
_cell.length_c   1.000
_cell.angle_alpha   90.00
_cell.angle_beta   90.00
_cell.angle_gamma   90.00
#
_symmetry.space_group_name_H-M   'P 1'
#
loop_
_entity.id
_entity.type
_entity.pdbx_description
1 polymer ?
#
loop_
_entity_poly.entity_id
_entity_poly.type
_entity_poly.pdbx_seq_one_letter_code
_entity_poly.pdbx_strand_id
1 'polypeptide(L)'
;IQSNEFTVSVGAYAKLQAILPGEIAAPGTASGVTGTSTPRKVGEAFLFTINAVDNWFNIISSVNGDQITGTSTDLNIVFNPLSGVLSNGTFSFTSTIFQTHGYQTITVIDTNNSFQATSSEVLVLDSNLALDHLTIAPTSISLVAGNTQQFAVTAYNIYNQAITGVDYIWAVTNPTAGSINQSGLFTASTAGTYPQVIKVVGTKNTASSTVYADVVVTSPPVSGGGGGGGIVYTYQLNLTKSASPSISTILMPGNIITYTLSYKNTGNAQLTEVTVKDTVPTGTTYVANSGGVLSDKIVTFNIGTLAADIAGSVSFHVKVNTPEEVNYVINKATIKSAQTVLQESNQLSHGVDPYTFTKTAKDLNGEQLLSGDIILYTLTITNIGVVPTTNIVITDNVPTNTTYVVGSITGTGANASNKNQLKWNVGSLSVNQSVDLTFKVTVNASLSEGVNISNQGSLTSDQLLTKSSSNVGTGGVTVIKIGKATTTEPVKPEPVKPEPGGGFVEIKPVIKPEVVAPKETVVTPEPEVVAPKETVVTPEPEVVAPKETVVTPEPEVVALKDINKKPVLKAVFTPTQTTVQAVMKVAEAINEIRENPVVKAVNKKVITPIATSGAAVGVLPLLPYLGSLNVLQFFLLSFLSMFGVNKRKPWGVVYDSQTQKPIALAVVRMFDKNTFHLMETRVTDRKGRFGFLVQIGNYYITITKPNYVFPSQTVKGKVDGKYQDVYYGENISIQNKEDIIRINVPIDSIAKLKEEKGKGILSIAHYFLVKINTPLLITGIVLALVAAFITPNTHNALVVIIYSFLLYLKKLIIKEERKPWGKIFDIQTKKPLSLVIVQIYKKGYATPKETQITDHTGRFGFLPEQGEYYIVVEKEGYSPWKGENIKVGEEGFVAMDINLINKTNHLT
;
A
#
# COMPACT_ATOMS: atom_id res chain seq x y z
N ILE A 1 23.13 35.31 33.62
CA ILE A 1 23.01 36.75 33.31
C ILE A 1 22.45 36.84 31.90
N GLN A 2 21.27 37.43 31.70
CA GLN A 2 20.82 37.86 30.37
C GLN A 2 21.15 39.34 30.21
N SER A 3 21.33 39.81 28.98
CA SER A 3 21.40 41.23 28.69
C SER A 3 20.04 41.90 28.90
N ASN A 4 20.06 43.21 29.12
CA ASN A 4 18.89 44.06 28.97
C ASN A 4 18.32 43.91 27.54
N GLU A 5 17.05 44.25 27.35
CA GLU A 5 16.55 44.53 26.01
C GLU A 5 17.26 45.77 25.44
N PHE A 6 17.65 45.69 24.17
CA PHE A 6 18.22 46.81 23.43
C PHE A 6 17.61 46.81 22.02
N THR A 7 17.34 48.00 21.49
CA THR A 7 16.83 48.12 20.12
C THR A 7 17.94 47.70 19.14
N VAL A 8 17.71 46.63 18.38
CA VAL A 8 18.50 46.37 17.19
C VAL A 8 18.11 47.42 16.15
N SER A 9 18.91 48.47 16.04
CA SER A 9 18.76 49.44 14.96
C SER A 9 18.90 48.72 13.62
N VAL A 10 17.99 49.00 12.68
CA VAL A 10 18.12 48.50 11.31
C VAL A 10 19.42 49.03 10.69
N GLY A 11 20.08 48.19 9.89
CA GLY A 11 21.30 48.57 9.20
C GLY A 11 21.06 49.60 8.10
N ALA A 12 22.14 49.99 7.41
CA ALA A 12 21.99 50.69 6.14
C ALA A 12 21.27 49.79 5.11
N TYR A 13 20.48 50.41 4.23
CA TYR A 13 19.90 49.74 3.06
C TYR A 13 21.02 49.10 2.23
N ALA A 14 20.93 47.79 2.03
CA ALA A 14 22.03 46.98 1.51
C ALA A 14 21.61 45.98 0.40
N LYS A 15 20.32 45.65 0.31
CA LYS A 15 19.75 44.79 -0.72
C LYS A 15 18.23 44.94 -0.78
N LEU A 16 17.63 44.53 -1.89
CA LEU A 16 16.19 44.30 -1.96
C LEU A 16 15.82 42.93 -1.35
N GLN A 17 14.53 42.76 -1.11
CA GLN A 17 13.86 41.48 -0.83
C GLN A 17 12.62 41.40 -1.72
N ALA A 18 12.38 40.22 -2.31
CA ALA A 18 11.10 39.89 -2.96
C ALA A 18 10.32 38.87 -2.12
N ILE A 19 8.99 39.03 -2.09
CA ILE A 19 8.07 38.15 -1.35
C ILE A 19 6.91 37.78 -2.29
N LEU A 20 6.80 36.51 -2.63
CA LEU A 20 5.74 35.96 -3.48
C LEU A 20 4.52 35.50 -2.64
N PRO A 21 3.34 35.32 -3.26
CA PRO A 21 2.19 34.72 -2.57
C PRO A 21 2.50 33.33 -2.01
N GLY A 22 2.29 33.13 -0.70
CA GLY A 22 2.69 31.91 0.02
C GLY A 22 3.97 32.06 0.84
N GLU A 23 4.67 33.19 0.67
CA GLU A 23 5.85 33.57 1.44
C GLU A 23 5.53 34.73 2.38
N ILE A 24 6.30 34.85 3.47
CA ILE A 24 6.15 35.87 4.51
C ILE A 24 7.54 36.44 4.84
N ALA A 25 7.63 37.74 5.07
CA ALA A 25 8.86 38.39 5.53
C ALA A 25 9.34 37.78 6.86
N ALA A 26 10.62 37.40 6.90
CA ALA A 26 11.27 36.81 8.07
C ALA A 26 12.67 37.43 8.28
N PRO A 27 12.75 38.65 8.83
CA PRO A 27 14.02 39.28 9.18
C PRO A 27 14.86 38.41 10.11
N GLY A 28 16.18 38.56 10.03
CA GLY A 28 17.17 37.74 10.75
C GLY A 28 17.42 36.33 10.18
N THR A 29 16.61 35.86 9.21
CA THR A 29 16.83 34.56 8.55
C THR A 29 17.81 34.67 7.37
N ALA A 30 18.41 33.54 6.96
CA ALA A 30 19.38 33.50 5.86
C ALA A 30 18.75 33.79 4.48
N SER A 31 17.48 33.44 4.28
CA SER A 31 16.68 33.72 3.08
C SER A 31 15.93 35.05 3.15
N GLY A 32 15.72 35.60 4.35
CA GLY A 32 14.86 36.75 4.59
C GLY A 32 13.35 36.47 4.50
N VAL A 33 12.95 35.32 3.97
CA VAL A 33 11.55 34.89 3.81
C VAL A 33 11.33 33.48 4.37
N THR A 34 10.11 33.22 4.82
CA THR A 34 9.61 31.89 5.23
C THR A 34 8.32 31.54 4.50
N GLY A 35 7.96 30.26 4.49
CA GLY A 35 6.90 29.72 3.64
C GLY A 35 7.46 29.19 2.32
N THR A 36 6.59 29.07 1.31
CA THR A 36 6.94 28.60 -0.04
C THR A 36 6.00 29.26 -1.04
N SER A 37 6.51 29.75 -2.16
CA SER A 37 5.68 30.34 -3.21
C SER A 37 4.58 29.38 -3.69
N THR A 38 3.33 29.84 -3.66
CA THR A 38 2.18 29.13 -4.21
C THR A 38 2.32 28.95 -5.73
N PRO A 39 2.06 27.75 -6.28
CA PRO A 39 1.99 27.56 -7.72
C PRO A 39 1.00 28.53 -8.38
N ARG A 40 1.37 29.03 -9.57
CA ARG A 40 0.57 29.95 -10.38
C ARG A 40 0.08 29.26 -11.64
N LYS A 41 -0.76 29.95 -12.41
CA LYS A 41 -1.10 29.52 -13.77
C LYS A 41 -0.70 30.57 -14.80
N VAL A 42 -0.39 30.12 -16.01
CA VAL A 42 -0.22 30.97 -17.19
C VAL A 42 -1.48 31.83 -17.36
N GLY A 43 -1.32 33.15 -17.51
CA GLY A 43 -2.44 34.10 -17.61
C GLY A 43 -3.13 34.45 -16.29
N GLU A 44 -2.74 33.87 -15.14
CA GLU A 44 -3.32 34.19 -13.83
C GLU A 44 -2.58 35.37 -13.18
N ALA A 45 -3.32 36.43 -12.85
CA ALA A 45 -2.79 37.60 -12.16
C ALA A 45 -2.55 37.33 -10.67
N PHE A 46 -1.40 37.77 -10.16
CA PHE A 46 -1.06 37.75 -8.73
C PHE A 46 -0.31 39.02 -8.32
N LEU A 47 -0.38 39.35 -7.03
CA LEU A 47 0.40 40.43 -6.42
C LEU A 47 1.69 39.88 -5.81
N PHE A 48 2.75 40.68 -5.75
CA PHE A 48 3.95 40.36 -4.97
C PHE A 48 4.60 41.64 -4.43
N THR A 49 5.36 41.52 -3.35
CA THR A 49 5.88 42.67 -2.59
C THR A 49 7.40 42.71 -2.60
N ILE A 50 7.93 43.91 -2.73
CA ILE A 50 9.36 44.24 -2.69
C ILE A 50 9.62 45.12 -1.46
N ASN A 51 10.67 44.79 -0.70
CA ASN A 51 11.14 45.58 0.44
C ASN A 51 12.59 46.01 0.22
N ALA A 52 12.91 47.25 0.57
CA ALA A 52 14.27 47.73 0.82
C ALA A 52 14.72 47.26 2.21
N VAL A 53 15.83 46.53 2.29
CA VAL A 53 16.26 45.90 3.56
C VAL A 53 17.76 46.04 3.84
N ASP A 54 18.15 45.89 5.11
CA ASP A 54 19.56 45.69 5.49
C ASP A 54 20.06 44.27 5.18
N ASN A 55 21.33 44.01 5.49
CA ASN A 55 21.96 42.70 5.32
C ASN A 55 21.25 41.55 6.07
N TRP A 56 20.44 41.84 7.08
CA TRP A 56 19.67 40.87 7.86
C TRP A 56 18.18 40.87 7.52
N PHE A 57 17.80 41.48 6.38
CA PHE A 57 16.43 41.53 5.88
C PHE A 57 15.44 42.33 6.76
N ASN A 58 15.92 43.24 7.62
CA ASN A 58 15.04 44.20 8.29
C ASN A 58 14.64 45.32 7.33
N ILE A 59 13.35 45.69 7.29
CA ILE A 59 12.82 46.70 6.35
C ILE A 59 13.29 48.11 6.72
N ILE A 60 13.83 48.85 5.75
CA ILE A 60 14.36 50.20 5.93
C ILE A 60 13.29 51.22 5.55
N SER A 61 12.39 51.52 6.48
CA SER A 61 11.24 52.40 6.23
C SER A 61 11.58 53.86 5.92
N SER A 62 12.84 54.27 6.07
CA SER A 62 13.32 55.57 5.60
C SER A 62 13.56 55.64 4.09
N VAL A 63 13.66 54.51 3.37
CA VAL A 63 13.83 54.49 1.91
C VAL A 63 12.52 54.91 1.22
N ASN A 64 12.57 56.06 0.54
CA ASN A 64 11.44 56.69 -0.11
C ASN A 64 11.91 57.36 -1.41
N GLY A 65 11.26 57.05 -2.54
CA GLY A 65 11.54 57.67 -3.84
C GLY A 65 12.43 56.85 -4.79
N ASP A 66 13.08 55.79 -4.30
CA ASP A 66 13.91 54.89 -5.13
C ASP A 66 13.05 54.10 -6.12
N GLN A 67 13.49 54.06 -7.39
CA GLN A 67 12.74 53.55 -8.52
C GLN A 67 13.08 52.08 -8.79
N ILE A 68 12.09 51.19 -8.76
CA ILE A 68 12.27 49.75 -8.96
C ILE A 68 11.65 49.25 -10.27
N THR A 69 12.32 48.32 -10.94
CA THR A 69 11.87 47.70 -12.20
C THR A 69 11.94 46.18 -12.13
N GLY A 70 10.88 45.50 -12.58
CA GLY A 70 10.80 44.04 -12.60
C GLY A 70 11.28 43.40 -13.91
N THR A 71 11.90 42.23 -13.79
CA THR A 71 12.28 41.31 -14.87
C THR A 71 11.98 39.87 -14.45
N SER A 72 11.97 38.91 -15.37
CA SER A 72 11.74 37.50 -15.06
C SER A 72 12.50 36.57 -16.00
N THR A 73 12.67 35.31 -15.60
CA THR A 73 13.01 34.20 -16.51
C THR A 73 11.90 33.94 -17.54
N ASP A 74 10.66 34.32 -17.23
CA ASP A 74 9.58 34.40 -18.21
C ASP A 74 9.74 35.68 -19.04
N LEU A 75 10.30 35.54 -20.24
CA LEU A 75 10.57 36.64 -21.18
C LEU A 75 9.29 37.39 -21.62
N ASN A 76 8.10 36.82 -21.39
CA ASN A 76 6.82 37.38 -21.79
C ASN A 76 5.98 37.88 -20.60
N ILE A 77 6.55 37.92 -19.39
CA ILE A 77 5.83 38.33 -18.17
C ILE A 77 5.23 39.74 -18.31
N VAL A 78 4.02 39.93 -17.78
CA VAL A 78 3.37 41.24 -17.71
C VAL A 78 3.38 41.73 -16.26
N PHE A 79 4.12 42.81 -15.99
CA PHE A 79 4.05 43.55 -14.73
C PHE A 79 3.08 44.72 -14.85
N ASN A 80 2.19 44.88 -13.87
CA ASN A 80 1.36 46.06 -13.70
C ASN A 80 1.43 46.55 -12.23
N PRO A 81 1.94 47.79 -11.98
CA PRO A 81 2.60 48.66 -12.96
C PRO A 81 3.94 48.08 -13.44
N LEU A 82 4.46 48.56 -14.58
CA LEU A 82 5.73 48.09 -15.15
C LEU A 82 6.97 48.49 -14.31
N SER A 83 6.85 49.56 -13.55
CA SER A 83 7.86 50.06 -12.60
C SER A 83 7.16 50.61 -11.35
N GLY A 84 7.89 50.70 -10.25
CA GLY A 84 7.39 51.12 -8.95
C GLY A 84 8.31 52.12 -8.25
N VAL A 85 7.81 52.72 -7.18
CA VAL A 85 8.56 53.64 -6.33
C VAL A 85 8.46 53.15 -4.90
N LEU A 86 9.60 52.90 -4.26
CA LEU A 86 9.64 52.49 -2.86
C LEU A 86 9.09 53.62 -1.97
N SER A 87 8.16 53.26 -1.07
CA SER A 87 7.51 54.16 -0.12
C SER A 87 7.43 53.48 1.23
N ASN A 88 7.91 54.15 2.27
CA ASN A 88 8.21 53.57 3.59
C ASN A 88 8.99 52.24 3.50
N GLY A 89 9.95 52.15 2.58
CA GLY A 89 10.78 50.96 2.36
C GLY A 89 10.11 49.80 1.62
N THR A 90 8.87 49.96 1.13
CA THR A 90 8.10 48.87 0.49
C THR A 90 7.43 49.31 -0.81
N PHE A 91 7.21 48.37 -1.72
CA PHE A 91 6.34 48.51 -2.89
C PHE A 91 5.67 47.17 -3.22
N SER A 92 4.46 47.18 -3.80
CA SER A 92 3.79 45.96 -4.26
C SER A 92 3.33 46.09 -5.71
N PHE A 93 3.72 45.13 -6.55
CA PHE A 93 3.15 44.99 -7.88
C PHE A 93 1.73 44.44 -7.74
N THR A 94 0.74 45.16 -8.26
CA THR A 94 -0.68 44.91 -7.97
C THR A 94 -1.30 43.87 -8.90
N SER A 95 -0.73 43.67 -10.09
CA SER A 95 -1.07 42.56 -10.98
C SER A 95 0.15 42.15 -11.80
N THR A 96 0.63 40.93 -11.59
CA THR A 96 1.73 40.30 -12.32
C THR A 96 1.22 39.02 -12.95
N ILE A 97 1.52 38.80 -14.23
CA ILE A 97 1.00 37.67 -15.00
C ILE A 97 2.16 36.96 -15.70
N PHE A 98 2.46 35.73 -15.28
CA PHE A 98 3.31 34.82 -16.06
C PHE A 98 2.57 34.36 -17.32
N GLN A 99 3.26 34.37 -18.45
CA GLN A 99 2.78 33.87 -19.75
C GLN A 99 3.47 32.56 -20.16
N THR A 100 4.58 32.19 -19.52
CA THR A 100 5.36 30.98 -19.83
C THR A 100 5.31 29.97 -18.69
N HIS A 101 4.93 28.72 -19.00
CA HIS A 101 4.88 27.60 -18.07
C HIS A 101 6.26 27.22 -17.47
N GLY A 102 6.26 26.35 -16.46
CA GLY A 102 7.48 25.82 -15.82
C GLY A 102 7.86 26.56 -14.54
N TYR A 103 9.08 26.34 -14.05
CA TYR A 103 9.59 27.08 -12.90
C TYR A 103 10.10 28.45 -13.36
N GLN A 104 9.59 29.53 -12.74
CA GLN A 104 9.92 30.90 -13.08
C GLN A 104 10.35 31.69 -11.84
N THR A 105 11.27 32.65 -12.02
CA THR A 105 11.67 33.60 -10.98
C THR A 105 11.45 35.04 -11.45
N ILE A 106 11.22 35.94 -10.51
CA ILE A 106 11.16 37.38 -10.77
C ILE A 106 12.41 38.01 -10.16
N THR A 107 13.13 38.82 -10.93
CA THR A 107 14.23 39.64 -10.43
C THR A 107 13.83 41.11 -10.51
N VAL A 108 13.72 41.77 -9.37
CA VAL A 108 13.52 43.22 -9.29
C VAL A 108 14.85 43.90 -9.00
N ILE A 109 15.10 45.01 -9.70
CA ILE A 109 16.29 45.85 -9.56
C ILE A 109 15.83 47.24 -9.11
N ASP A 110 16.49 47.78 -8.09
CA ASP A 110 16.46 49.19 -7.73
C ASP A 110 17.42 49.95 -8.65
N THR A 111 16.88 50.85 -9.45
CA THR A 111 17.63 51.57 -10.48
C THR A 111 18.39 52.78 -9.95
N ASN A 112 18.14 53.20 -8.70
CA ASN A 112 18.86 54.31 -8.06
C ASN A 112 20.22 53.86 -7.49
N ASN A 113 20.29 52.63 -6.97
CA ASN A 113 21.48 52.10 -6.26
C ASN A 113 21.98 50.73 -6.78
N SER A 114 21.30 50.14 -7.77
CA SER A 114 21.62 48.84 -8.38
C SER A 114 21.49 47.62 -7.46
N PHE A 115 20.80 47.73 -6.32
CA PHE A 115 20.45 46.56 -5.51
C PHE A 115 19.40 45.70 -6.23
N GLN A 116 19.56 44.37 -6.18
CA GLN A 116 18.64 43.43 -6.81
C GLN A 116 18.12 42.38 -5.82
N ALA A 117 16.92 41.86 -6.09
CA ALA A 117 16.39 40.66 -5.45
C ALA A 117 15.75 39.75 -6.49
N THR A 118 16.22 38.50 -6.53
CA THR A 118 15.56 37.40 -7.26
C THR A 118 14.67 36.63 -6.28
N SER A 119 13.45 36.32 -6.69
CA SER A 119 12.49 35.55 -5.90
C SER A 119 12.84 34.06 -5.85
N SER A 120 12.16 33.31 -4.97
CA SER A 120 12.04 31.86 -5.08
C SER A 120 11.45 31.43 -6.44
N GLU A 121 11.67 30.17 -6.82
CA GLU A 121 11.06 29.58 -8.01
C GLU A 121 9.55 29.33 -7.84
N VAL A 122 8.73 29.98 -8.65
CA VAL A 122 7.29 29.74 -8.77
C VAL A 122 7.04 28.64 -9.81
N LEU A 123 6.32 27.59 -9.44
CA LEU A 123 5.79 26.64 -10.41
C LEU A 123 4.59 27.25 -11.14
N VAL A 124 4.76 27.58 -12.42
CA VAL A 124 3.72 28.08 -13.31
C VAL A 124 3.14 26.92 -14.14
N LEU A 125 1.84 26.67 -13.98
CA LEU A 125 1.09 25.61 -14.65
C LEU A 125 0.29 26.17 -15.84
N ASP A 126 0.11 25.43 -16.93
CA ASP A 126 -0.75 25.90 -18.02
C ASP A 126 -2.22 25.95 -17.60
N SER A 127 -2.83 27.14 -17.72
CA SER A 127 -4.29 27.32 -17.58
C SER A 127 -5.03 26.74 -18.79
N ASN A 128 -4.48 26.95 -19.99
CA ASN A 128 -5.01 26.44 -21.24
C ASN A 128 -4.26 25.16 -21.63
N LEU A 129 -4.68 24.03 -21.04
CA LEU A 129 -4.24 22.70 -21.45
C LEU A 129 -4.77 22.39 -22.86
N ALA A 130 -4.04 22.90 -23.85
CA ALA A 130 -4.31 22.77 -25.27
C ALA A 130 -4.21 21.32 -25.73
N LEU A 131 -5.01 20.96 -26.73
CA LEU A 131 -4.94 19.66 -27.38
C LEU A 131 -3.71 19.59 -28.28
N ASP A 132 -2.82 18.65 -27.99
CA ASP A 132 -1.63 18.33 -28.79
C ASP A 132 -1.89 17.06 -29.61
N HIS A 133 -1.99 15.92 -28.93
CA HIS A 133 -2.23 14.63 -29.56
C HIS A 133 -3.37 13.84 -28.92
N LEU A 134 -3.84 12.85 -29.66
CA LEU A 134 -4.81 11.86 -29.22
C LEU A 134 -4.17 10.48 -29.23
N THR A 135 -4.53 9.63 -28.28
CA THR A 135 -4.36 8.18 -28.41
C THR A 135 -5.72 7.52 -28.54
N ILE A 136 -5.82 6.47 -29.36
CA ILE A 136 -7.00 5.62 -29.50
C ILE A 136 -6.69 4.21 -28.99
N ALA A 137 -7.63 3.62 -28.25
CA ALA A 137 -7.52 2.28 -27.68
C ALA A 137 -8.80 1.48 -27.96
N PRO A 138 -8.73 0.27 -28.53
CA PRO A 138 -7.55 -0.35 -29.14
C PRO A 138 -7.05 0.38 -30.41
N THR A 139 -5.78 0.23 -30.75
CA THR A 139 -5.17 0.81 -31.97
C THR A 139 -5.42 -0.02 -33.23
N SER A 140 -5.71 -1.31 -33.09
CA SER A 140 -5.97 -2.24 -34.19
C SER A 140 -6.83 -3.40 -33.69
N ILE A 141 -7.87 -3.78 -34.43
CA ILE A 141 -8.74 -4.93 -34.10
C ILE A 141 -9.07 -5.80 -35.30
N SER A 142 -9.42 -7.06 -35.03
CA SER A 142 -10.05 -7.96 -35.99
C SER A 142 -11.45 -8.31 -35.51
N LEU A 143 -12.45 -8.22 -36.40
CA LEU A 143 -13.86 -8.27 -36.05
C LEU A 143 -14.67 -8.99 -37.12
N VAL A 144 -15.65 -9.80 -36.73
CA VAL A 144 -16.54 -10.46 -37.70
C VAL A 144 -17.55 -9.44 -38.24
N ALA A 145 -17.84 -9.48 -39.54
CA ALA A 145 -18.92 -8.71 -40.15
C ALA A 145 -20.24 -8.80 -39.32
N GLY A 146 -20.83 -7.66 -38.99
CA GLY A 146 -22.00 -7.53 -38.14
C GLY A 146 -21.74 -7.40 -36.64
N ASN A 147 -20.54 -7.72 -36.13
CA ASN A 147 -20.18 -7.46 -34.74
C ASN A 147 -19.79 -6.00 -34.50
N THR A 148 -19.79 -5.58 -33.24
CA THR A 148 -19.38 -4.25 -32.80
C THR A 148 -18.08 -4.26 -31.97
N GLN A 149 -17.39 -3.11 -31.92
CA GLN A 149 -16.23 -2.88 -31.06
C GLN A 149 -16.26 -1.43 -30.54
N GLN A 150 -16.12 -1.27 -29.23
CA GLN A 150 -15.97 0.04 -28.60
C GLN A 150 -14.53 0.53 -28.71
N PHE A 151 -14.33 1.71 -29.29
CA PHE A 151 -13.05 2.44 -29.22
C PHE A 151 -13.14 3.54 -28.17
N ALA A 152 -12.06 3.74 -27.42
CA ALA A 152 -11.88 4.86 -26.51
C ALA A 152 -10.82 5.80 -27.07
N VAL A 153 -11.01 7.10 -26.89
CA VAL A 153 -10.03 8.14 -27.23
C VAL A 153 -9.59 8.85 -25.95
N THR A 154 -8.32 9.20 -25.84
CA THR A 154 -7.79 10.03 -24.75
C THR A 154 -6.97 11.14 -25.37
N ALA A 155 -7.28 12.37 -24.99
CA ALA A 155 -6.57 13.56 -25.42
C ALA A 155 -5.46 13.93 -24.45
N TYR A 156 -4.38 14.49 -24.98
CA TYR A 156 -3.20 14.88 -24.24
C TYR A 156 -2.76 16.31 -24.60
N ASN A 157 -2.05 16.94 -23.66
CA ASN A 157 -1.25 18.14 -23.93
C ASN A 157 0.18 17.78 -24.37
N ILE A 158 0.97 18.79 -24.73
CA ILE A 158 2.39 18.69 -25.13
C ILE A 158 3.31 18.06 -24.05
N TYR A 159 2.83 17.82 -22.83
CA TYR A 159 3.57 17.17 -21.74
C TYR A 159 3.12 15.71 -21.47
N ASN A 160 2.32 15.11 -22.36
CA ASN A 160 1.72 13.77 -22.20
C ASN A 160 0.80 13.63 -20.96
N GLN A 161 0.19 14.73 -20.50
CA GLN A 161 -0.86 14.69 -19.46
C GLN A 161 -2.24 14.63 -20.10
N ALA A 162 -3.11 13.75 -19.60
CA ALA A 162 -4.46 13.59 -20.13
C ALA A 162 -5.33 14.82 -19.83
N ILE A 163 -6.07 15.30 -20.83
CA ILE A 163 -6.89 16.52 -20.75
C ILE A 163 -8.39 16.24 -20.90
N THR A 164 -9.21 16.99 -20.19
CA THR A 164 -10.68 16.97 -20.27
C THR A 164 -11.22 18.17 -21.06
N GLY A 165 -12.51 18.13 -21.40
CA GLY A 165 -13.17 19.18 -22.19
C GLY A 165 -12.66 19.25 -23.63
N VAL A 166 -12.63 18.10 -24.31
CA VAL A 166 -12.31 17.95 -25.73
C VAL A 166 -13.54 17.34 -26.40
N ASP A 167 -14.02 17.97 -27.47
CA ASP A 167 -15.09 17.43 -28.29
C ASP A 167 -14.50 16.42 -29.29
N TYR A 168 -15.19 15.29 -29.50
CA TYR A 168 -14.73 14.21 -30.36
C TYR A 168 -15.72 13.94 -31.49
N ILE A 169 -15.22 13.98 -32.73
CA ILE A 169 -15.97 13.63 -33.94
C ILE A 169 -15.42 12.30 -34.45
N TRP A 170 -16.25 11.26 -34.43
CA TRP A 170 -15.93 9.93 -34.92
C TRP A 170 -16.38 9.73 -36.37
N ALA A 171 -15.55 9.09 -37.18
CA ALA A 171 -15.83 8.77 -38.58
C ALA A 171 -15.19 7.45 -39.00
N VAL A 172 -15.76 6.81 -40.03
CA VAL A 172 -15.14 5.69 -40.75
C VAL A 172 -14.67 6.21 -42.11
N THR A 173 -13.39 6.08 -42.45
CA THR A 173 -12.81 6.64 -43.69
C THR A 173 -13.17 5.81 -44.93
N ASN A 174 -13.47 4.53 -44.77
CA ASN A 174 -14.01 3.66 -45.81
C ASN A 174 -15.31 3.00 -45.31
N PRO A 175 -16.49 3.43 -45.79
CA PRO A 175 -17.78 2.93 -45.28
C PRO A 175 -18.04 1.45 -45.61
N THR A 176 -17.28 0.81 -46.50
CA THR A 176 -17.39 -0.64 -46.72
C THR A 176 -16.92 -1.45 -45.50
N ALA A 177 -16.01 -0.89 -44.70
CA ALA A 177 -15.53 -1.54 -43.47
C ALA A 177 -16.62 -1.60 -42.39
N GLY A 178 -17.50 -0.60 -42.32
CA GLY A 178 -18.47 -0.47 -41.25
C GLY A 178 -18.94 0.97 -41.00
N SER A 179 -19.64 1.15 -39.88
CA SER A 179 -20.10 2.45 -39.38
C SER A 179 -19.63 2.68 -37.93
N ILE A 180 -19.56 3.93 -37.49
CA ILE A 180 -19.22 4.29 -36.10
C ILE A 180 -20.21 5.35 -35.60
N ASN A 181 -20.58 5.28 -34.32
CA ASN A 181 -21.39 6.31 -33.68
C ASN A 181 -20.51 7.35 -32.94
N GLN A 182 -21.11 8.45 -32.47
CA GLN A 182 -20.38 9.49 -31.73
C GLN A 182 -19.91 9.08 -30.32
N SER A 183 -20.29 7.90 -29.83
CA SER A 183 -19.71 7.33 -28.60
C SER A 183 -18.51 6.42 -28.87
N GLY A 184 -18.01 6.32 -30.11
CA GLY A 184 -16.87 5.48 -30.48
C GLY A 184 -17.19 3.98 -30.69
N LEU A 185 -18.48 3.61 -30.72
CA LEU A 185 -18.89 2.22 -30.99
C LEU A 185 -18.94 1.98 -32.51
N PHE A 186 -18.00 1.17 -32.99
CA PHE A 186 -17.91 0.74 -34.39
C PHE A 186 -18.72 -0.54 -34.63
N THR A 187 -19.28 -0.69 -35.83
CA THR A 187 -19.99 -1.89 -36.32
C THR A 187 -19.38 -2.33 -37.65
N ALA A 188 -18.84 -3.54 -37.73
CA ALA A 188 -18.22 -4.06 -38.95
C ALA A 188 -19.25 -4.42 -40.04
N SER A 189 -18.90 -4.22 -41.31
CA SER A 189 -19.75 -4.50 -42.48
C SER A 189 -19.14 -5.52 -43.44
N THR A 190 -18.29 -5.11 -44.39
CA THR A 190 -17.75 -5.99 -45.45
C THR A 190 -16.40 -6.57 -45.04
N ALA A 191 -16.14 -7.82 -45.37
CA ALA A 191 -14.86 -8.47 -45.08
C ALA A 191 -13.70 -7.84 -45.89
N GLY A 192 -12.58 -7.55 -45.21
CA GLY A 192 -11.43 -6.86 -45.78
C GLY A 192 -10.44 -6.41 -44.70
N THR A 193 -9.25 -5.95 -45.11
CA THR A 193 -8.28 -5.29 -44.22
C THR A 193 -8.30 -3.79 -44.50
N TYR A 194 -8.58 -3.01 -43.47
CA TYR A 194 -8.82 -1.57 -43.56
C TYR A 194 -7.89 -0.82 -42.57
N PRO A 195 -6.66 -0.49 -42.99
CA PRO A 195 -5.77 0.33 -42.17
C PRO A 195 -6.30 1.76 -42.06
N GLN A 196 -6.08 2.38 -40.90
CA GLN A 196 -6.49 3.75 -40.57
C GLN A 196 -7.96 4.06 -40.88
N VAL A 197 -8.84 3.07 -40.67
CA VAL A 197 -10.24 3.17 -41.09
C VAL A 197 -11.13 3.85 -40.06
N ILE A 198 -10.83 3.68 -38.77
CA ILE A 198 -11.44 4.51 -37.73
C ILE A 198 -10.65 5.81 -37.68
N LYS A 199 -11.34 6.94 -37.81
CA LYS A 199 -10.78 8.28 -37.60
C LYS A 199 -11.53 8.92 -36.44
N VAL A 200 -10.80 9.42 -35.44
CA VAL A 200 -11.35 10.34 -34.45
C VAL A 200 -10.62 11.67 -34.53
N VAL A 201 -11.39 12.74 -34.66
CA VAL A 201 -10.90 14.12 -34.61
C VAL A 201 -11.30 14.69 -33.26
N GLY A 202 -10.32 15.16 -32.50
CA GLY A 202 -10.52 15.92 -31.29
C GLY A 202 -10.43 17.41 -31.59
N THR A 203 -11.28 18.21 -30.95
CA THR A 203 -11.24 19.68 -31.01
C THR A 203 -11.37 20.25 -29.60
N LYS A 204 -10.51 21.21 -29.27
CA LYS A 204 -10.60 22.00 -28.03
C LYS A 204 -10.08 23.41 -28.29
N ASN A 205 -10.93 24.41 -28.07
CA ASN A 205 -10.69 25.77 -28.54
C ASN A 205 -10.39 25.75 -30.05
N THR A 206 -9.32 26.41 -30.50
CA THR A 206 -8.85 26.37 -31.90
C THR A 206 -7.94 25.17 -32.23
N ALA A 207 -7.52 24.39 -31.23
CA ALA A 207 -6.62 23.25 -31.42
C ALA A 207 -7.40 22.01 -31.85
N SER A 208 -6.89 21.31 -32.87
CA SER A 208 -7.43 20.03 -33.31
C SER A 208 -6.33 19.02 -33.57
N SER A 209 -6.60 17.77 -33.23
CA SER A 209 -5.70 16.65 -33.46
C SER A 209 -6.50 15.44 -33.92
N THR A 210 -5.87 14.52 -34.65
CA THR A 210 -6.52 13.36 -35.27
C THR A 210 -5.70 12.12 -35.00
N VAL A 211 -6.36 11.03 -34.62
CA VAL A 211 -5.74 9.70 -34.52
C VAL A 211 -6.60 8.65 -35.22
N TYR A 212 -5.94 7.57 -35.65
CA TYR A 212 -6.52 6.52 -36.47
C TYR A 212 -6.34 5.15 -35.83
N ALA A 213 -7.24 4.21 -36.13
CA ALA A 213 -7.11 2.79 -35.78
C ALA A 213 -7.46 1.87 -36.95
N ASP A 214 -6.80 0.70 -36.96
CA ASP A 214 -6.92 -0.32 -38.01
C ASP A 214 -8.06 -1.31 -37.71
N VAL A 215 -8.77 -1.77 -38.75
CA VAL A 215 -9.78 -2.83 -38.64
C VAL A 215 -9.54 -3.89 -39.69
N VAL A 216 -9.42 -5.15 -39.26
CA VAL A 216 -9.57 -6.33 -40.12
C VAL A 216 -10.99 -6.86 -39.94
N VAL A 217 -11.84 -6.72 -40.96
CA VAL A 217 -13.15 -7.37 -40.95
C VAL A 217 -13.02 -8.77 -41.54
N THR A 218 -13.36 -9.79 -40.77
CA THR A 218 -13.45 -11.17 -41.26
C THR A 218 -14.88 -11.51 -41.67
N SER A 219 -15.05 -12.32 -42.71
CA SER A 219 -16.34 -12.94 -43.01
C SER A 219 -16.80 -13.79 -41.82
N PRO A 220 -18.13 -13.95 -41.58
CA PRO A 220 -18.62 -14.95 -40.66
C PRO A 220 -18.15 -16.35 -41.09
N PRO A 221 -17.88 -17.29 -40.16
CA PRO A 221 -17.48 -18.64 -40.52
C PRO A 221 -18.58 -19.30 -41.35
N VAL A 222 -18.24 -19.71 -42.58
CA VAL A 222 -19.23 -20.22 -43.55
C VAL A 222 -19.79 -21.56 -43.06
N SER A 223 -21.09 -21.57 -42.79
CA SER A 223 -21.81 -22.73 -42.23
C SER A 223 -22.09 -23.82 -43.27
N GLY A 224 -21.06 -24.58 -43.66
CA GLY A 224 -21.20 -25.88 -44.32
C GLY A 224 -20.23 -26.12 -45.48
N GLY A 225 -19.72 -27.35 -45.64
CA GLY A 225 -18.92 -27.68 -46.83
C GLY A 225 -17.92 -28.86 -46.80
N GLY A 226 -18.07 -29.88 -45.95
CA GLY A 226 -17.40 -31.18 -46.15
C GLY A 226 -15.87 -31.27 -45.92
N GLY A 227 -15.46 -31.94 -44.84
CA GLY A 227 -14.07 -32.30 -44.57
C GLY A 227 -13.92 -32.90 -43.17
N GLY A 228 -13.42 -34.13 -43.08
CA GLY A 228 -13.41 -34.90 -41.81
C GLY A 228 -12.31 -34.46 -40.83
N GLY A 229 -12.62 -33.50 -39.95
CA GLY A 229 -11.73 -33.11 -38.85
C GLY A 229 -12.46 -32.23 -37.82
N GLY A 230 -12.86 -32.81 -36.69
CA GLY A 230 -13.65 -32.11 -35.67
C GLY A 230 -12.86 -31.02 -34.95
N ILE A 231 -13.13 -29.75 -35.25
CA ILE A 231 -12.57 -28.60 -34.54
C ILE A 231 -13.10 -28.61 -33.10
N VAL A 232 -12.19 -28.79 -32.13
CA VAL A 232 -12.52 -28.69 -30.71
C VAL A 232 -12.58 -27.21 -30.33
N TYR A 233 -13.79 -26.70 -30.15
CA TYR A 233 -14.01 -25.34 -29.65
C TYR A 233 -13.65 -25.23 -28.17
N THR A 234 -12.96 -24.15 -27.83
CA THR A 234 -12.49 -23.82 -26.49
C THR A 234 -12.92 -22.40 -26.15
N TYR A 235 -13.49 -22.23 -24.96
CA TYR A 235 -14.01 -20.95 -24.47
C TYR A 235 -13.17 -20.52 -23.27
N GLN A 236 -12.29 -19.53 -23.46
CA GLN A 236 -11.40 -19.03 -22.41
C GLN A 236 -11.37 -17.51 -22.45
N LEU A 237 -11.80 -16.87 -21.37
CA LEU A 237 -11.48 -15.48 -21.10
C LEU A 237 -10.19 -15.37 -20.30
N ASN A 238 -9.66 -14.15 -20.23
CA ASN A 238 -8.76 -13.66 -19.19
C ASN A 238 -9.18 -12.22 -18.85
N LEU A 239 -8.98 -11.81 -17.59
CA LEU A 239 -9.20 -10.45 -17.10
C LEU A 239 -8.04 -9.99 -16.22
N THR A 240 -7.57 -8.77 -16.44
CA THR A 240 -6.55 -8.10 -15.62
C THR A 240 -6.99 -6.67 -15.29
N LYS A 241 -6.52 -6.15 -14.16
CA LYS A 241 -6.93 -4.85 -13.61
C LYS A 241 -5.71 -4.05 -13.17
N SER A 242 -5.61 -2.81 -13.63
CA SER A 242 -4.60 -1.83 -13.21
C SER A 242 -5.27 -0.57 -12.64
N ALA A 243 -4.47 0.28 -12.01
CA ALA A 243 -4.90 1.59 -11.51
C ALA A 243 -3.86 2.66 -11.84
N SER A 244 -4.35 3.89 -12.03
CA SER A 244 -3.56 5.13 -12.02
C SER A 244 -4.16 6.08 -10.96
N PRO A 245 -3.37 6.65 -10.02
CA PRO A 245 -1.95 6.39 -9.82
C PRO A 245 -1.66 4.92 -9.46
N SER A 246 -0.38 4.53 -9.53
CA SER A 246 0.08 3.18 -9.19
C SER A 246 -0.14 2.84 -7.72
N ILE A 247 -0.40 1.58 -7.39
CA ILE A 247 -0.67 1.13 -5.99
C ILE A 247 0.47 1.38 -4.97
N SER A 248 1.65 1.82 -5.42
CA SER A 248 2.78 2.28 -4.60
C SER A 248 2.68 3.76 -4.19
N THR A 249 1.73 4.50 -4.75
CA THR A 249 1.38 5.86 -4.32
C THR A 249 0.52 5.77 -3.05
N ILE A 250 0.72 6.68 -2.10
CA ILE A 250 -0.20 6.87 -0.98
C ILE A 250 -1.27 7.86 -1.42
N LEU A 251 -2.53 7.46 -1.32
CA LEU A 251 -3.68 8.30 -1.64
C LEU A 251 -3.96 9.26 -0.48
N MET A 252 -4.24 10.50 -0.85
CA MET A 252 -4.83 11.50 0.05
C MET A 252 -6.33 11.64 -0.23
N PRO A 253 -7.13 12.06 0.76
CA PRO A 253 -8.55 12.31 0.56
C PRO A 253 -8.82 13.25 -0.62
N GLY A 254 -9.86 12.95 -1.41
CA GLY A 254 -10.19 13.70 -2.62
C GLY A 254 -9.37 13.38 -3.87
N ASN A 255 -8.34 12.53 -3.79
CA ASN A 255 -7.62 12.00 -4.96
C ASN A 255 -8.57 11.23 -5.90
N ILE A 256 -8.21 11.13 -7.18
CA ILE A 256 -8.95 10.34 -8.19
C ILE A 256 -8.11 9.11 -8.57
N ILE A 257 -8.75 7.95 -8.61
CA ILE A 257 -8.19 6.68 -9.07
C ILE A 257 -8.89 6.29 -10.37
N THR A 258 -8.15 6.23 -11.46
CA THR A 258 -8.58 5.59 -12.71
C THR A 258 -8.33 4.09 -12.61
N TYR A 259 -9.37 3.27 -12.77
CA TYR A 259 -9.24 1.82 -12.93
C TYR A 259 -9.34 1.43 -14.39
N THR A 260 -8.43 0.57 -14.85
CA THR A 260 -8.44 0.02 -16.21
C THR A 260 -8.54 -1.51 -16.16
N LEU A 261 -9.42 -2.06 -16.97
CA LEU A 261 -9.79 -3.48 -17.03
C LEU A 261 -9.48 -4.01 -18.42
N SER A 262 -8.43 -4.81 -18.55
CA SER A 262 -7.99 -5.38 -19.83
C SER A 262 -8.37 -6.85 -19.90
N TYR A 263 -9.11 -7.23 -20.95
CA TYR A 263 -9.66 -8.55 -21.16
C TYR A 263 -9.21 -9.14 -22.49
N LYS A 264 -9.15 -10.47 -22.59
CA LYS A 264 -8.90 -11.18 -23.85
C LYS A 264 -9.69 -12.49 -23.90
N ASN A 265 -10.25 -12.82 -25.07
CA ASN A 265 -10.60 -14.18 -25.41
C ASN A 265 -9.34 -14.93 -25.85
N THR A 266 -8.92 -15.94 -25.09
CA THR A 266 -7.81 -16.86 -25.43
C THR A 266 -8.32 -18.22 -25.92
N GLY A 267 -9.64 -18.38 -26.09
CA GLY A 267 -10.24 -19.53 -26.75
C GLY A 267 -10.23 -19.39 -28.27
N ASN A 268 -10.25 -20.52 -28.97
CA ASN A 268 -10.38 -20.59 -30.44
C ASN A 268 -11.83 -20.43 -30.94
N ALA A 269 -12.76 -20.02 -30.07
CA ALA A 269 -14.19 -19.88 -30.37
C ALA A 269 -14.70 -18.49 -29.98
N GLN A 270 -15.74 -18.00 -30.68
CA GLN A 270 -16.39 -16.74 -30.34
C GLN A 270 -17.17 -16.84 -29.03
N LEU A 271 -17.17 -15.76 -28.25
CA LEU A 271 -17.95 -15.58 -27.03
C LEU A 271 -19.08 -14.56 -27.27
N THR A 272 -20.19 -14.72 -26.57
CA THR A 272 -21.36 -13.82 -26.64
C THR A 272 -21.81 -13.40 -25.24
N GLU A 273 -22.57 -12.32 -25.13
CA GLU A 273 -23.01 -11.73 -23.85
C GLU A 273 -21.84 -11.39 -22.88
N VAL A 274 -20.68 -11.06 -23.45
CA VAL A 274 -19.48 -10.73 -22.67
C VAL A 274 -19.77 -9.48 -21.84
N THR A 275 -19.66 -9.60 -20.52
CA THR A 275 -19.96 -8.53 -19.57
C THR A 275 -18.86 -8.44 -18.52
N VAL A 276 -18.32 -7.24 -18.33
CA VAL A 276 -17.38 -6.91 -17.24
C VAL A 276 -18.16 -6.20 -16.13
N LYS A 277 -17.92 -6.56 -14.87
CA LYS A 277 -18.51 -5.91 -13.69
C LYS A 277 -17.47 -5.63 -12.62
N ASP A 278 -17.54 -4.44 -12.04
CA ASP A 278 -16.58 -3.91 -11.07
C ASP A 278 -17.33 -3.16 -9.96
N THR A 279 -17.06 -3.45 -8.70
CA THR A 279 -17.78 -2.82 -7.57
C THR A 279 -17.01 -1.59 -7.09
N VAL A 280 -17.68 -0.44 -7.00
CA VAL A 280 -17.13 0.81 -6.47
C VAL A 280 -16.59 0.57 -5.05
N PRO A 281 -15.29 0.75 -4.80
CA PRO A 281 -14.68 0.42 -3.50
C PRO A 281 -15.22 1.23 -2.33
N THR A 282 -15.28 0.60 -1.16
CA THR A 282 -15.44 1.28 0.13
C THR A 282 -14.36 2.37 0.29
N GLY A 283 -14.74 3.51 0.88
CA GLY A 283 -13.89 4.71 0.95
C GLY A 283 -13.90 5.58 -0.31
N THR A 284 -14.54 5.15 -1.40
CA THR A 284 -14.58 5.91 -2.65
C THR A 284 -15.99 6.15 -3.19
N THR A 285 -16.11 7.15 -4.06
CA THR A 285 -17.33 7.50 -4.79
C THR A 285 -17.06 7.45 -6.29
N TYR A 286 -17.96 6.85 -7.09
CA TYR A 286 -17.84 6.83 -8.56
C TYR A 286 -17.87 8.25 -9.14
N VAL A 287 -16.94 8.55 -10.04
CA VAL A 287 -16.97 9.81 -10.80
C VAL A 287 -18.00 9.65 -11.91
N ALA A 288 -19.07 10.45 -11.88
CA ALA A 288 -20.14 10.40 -12.85
C ALA A 288 -19.61 10.46 -14.30
N ASN A 289 -20.18 9.65 -15.18
CA ASN A 289 -19.83 9.53 -16.61
C ASN A 289 -18.36 9.14 -16.91
N SER A 290 -17.57 8.69 -15.93
CA SER A 290 -16.17 8.29 -16.14
C SER A 290 -15.97 6.94 -16.85
N GLY A 291 -16.99 6.09 -16.91
CA GLY A 291 -17.03 4.92 -17.77
C GLY A 291 -17.93 3.79 -17.27
N GLY A 292 -18.66 3.16 -18.18
CA GLY A 292 -19.63 2.10 -17.88
C GLY A 292 -20.93 2.63 -17.27
N VAL A 293 -21.83 1.70 -16.95
CA VAL A 293 -23.14 2.01 -16.33
C VAL A 293 -23.11 1.62 -14.86
N LEU A 294 -23.30 2.60 -13.97
CA LEU A 294 -23.39 2.37 -12.52
C LEU A 294 -24.82 1.97 -12.12
N SER A 295 -24.96 0.86 -11.41
CA SER A 295 -26.19 0.46 -10.69
C SER A 295 -25.81 -0.31 -9.43
N ASP A 296 -26.46 -0.03 -8.29
CA ASP A 296 -26.22 -0.67 -6.99
C ASP A 296 -24.74 -0.78 -6.57
N LYS A 297 -23.99 0.33 -6.76
CA LYS A 297 -22.52 0.43 -6.58
C LYS A 297 -21.68 -0.47 -7.50
N ILE A 298 -22.26 -1.09 -8.52
CA ILE A 298 -21.56 -1.91 -9.52
C ILE A 298 -21.51 -1.17 -10.87
N VAL A 299 -20.31 -0.89 -11.36
CA VAL A 299 -20.05 -0.43 -12.72
C VAL A 299 -20.09 -1.65 -13.66
N THR A 300 -20.96 -1.60 -14.67
CA THR A 300 -21.15 -2.66 -15.66
C THR A 300 -20.75 -2.18 -17.05
N PHE A 301 -19.99 -2.99 -17.78
CA PHE A 301 -19.66 -2.80 -19.19
C PHE A 301 -20.16 -4.00 -20.00
N ASN A 302 -21.08 -3.74 -20.94
CA ASN A 302 -21.57 -4.75 -21.88
C ASN A 302 -20.67 -4.74 -23.12
N ILE A 303 -19.82 -5.77 -23.25
CA ILE A 303 -18.85 -5.92 -24.35
C ILE A 303 -19.50 -6.62 -25.57
N GLY A 304 -20.55 -7.41 -25.36
CA GLY A 304 -21.32 -8.02 -26.43
C GLY A 304 -20.69 -9.31 -26.96
N THR A 305 -20.19 -9.31 -28.20
CA THR A 305 -19.55 -10.47 -28.82
C THR A 305 -18.04 -10.29 -28.96
N LEU A 306 -17.27 -11.31 -28.57
CA LEU A 306 -15.80 -11.27 -28.58
C LEU A 306 -15.26 -12.46 -29.36
N ALA A 307 -14.68 -12.22 -30.53
CA ALA A 307 -14.13 -13.27 -31.39
C ALA A 307 -12.88 -13.94 -30.77
N ALA A 308 -12.47 -15.06 -31.35
CA ALA A 308 -11.26 -15.80 -30.91
C ALA A 308 -10.01 -14.91 -30.96
N ASP A 309 -9.11 -15.09 -30.00
CA ASP A 309 -7.86 -14.32 -29.82
C ASP A 309 -7.98 -12.79 -29.64
N ILE A 310 -9.18 -12.20 -29.67
CA ILE A 310 -9.37 -10.74 -29.54
C ILE A 310 -9.24 -10.26 -28.09
N ALA A 311 -8.53 -9.15 -27.92
CA ALA A 311 -8.36 -8.42 -26.66
C ALA A 311 -8.97 -7.01 -26.73
N GLY A 312 -9.32 -6.47 -25.58
CA GLY A 312 -9.82 -5.10 -25.43
C GLY A 312 -9.66 -4.60 -23.99
N SER A 313 -10.03 -3.35 -23.75
CA SER A 313 -9.97 -2.74 -22.43
C SER A 313 -11.09 -1.72 -22.21
N VAL A 314 -11.53 -1.59 -20.96
CA VAL A 314 -12.46 -0.55 -20.51
C VAL A 314 -11.94 0.07 -19.22
N SER A 315 -12.38 1.30 -18.91
CA SER A 315 -11.93 2.03 -17.72
C SER A 315 -13.05 2.85 -17.09
N PHE A 316 -12.89 3.21 -15.82
CA PHE A 316 -13.72 4.17 -15.10
C PHE A 316 -12.91 4.85 -13.99
N HIS A 317 -13.49 5.82 -13.28
CA HIS A 317 -12.80 6.56 -12.21
C HIS A 317 -13.60 6.57 -10.90
N VAL A 318 -12.90 6.60 -9.77
CA VAL A 318 -13.46 6.85 -8.44
C VAL A 318 -12.69 7.96 -7.73
N LYS A 319 -13.37 8.73 -6.88
CA LYS A 319 -12.77 9.74 -6.00
C LYS A 319 -12.70 9.20 -4.58
N VAL A 320 -11.61 9.47 -3.88
CA VAL A 320 -11.39 9.14 -2.46
C VAL A 320 -12.18 10.09 -1.55
N ASN A 321 -12.85 9.58 -0.51
CA ASN A 321 -13.79 10.33 0.32
C ASN A 321 -13.13 11.00 1.55
N THR A 322 -13.92 11.73 2.37
CA THR A 322 -13.51 12.38 3.63
C THR A 322 -14.60 12.25 4.71
N PRO A 323 -14.27 11.94 5.98
CA PRO A 323 -13.05 11.27 6.44
C PRO A 323 -13.03 9.80 5.98
N GLU A 324 -11.90 9.11 6.12
CA GLU A 324 -11.75 7.73 5.65
C GLU A 324 -11.74 6.72 6.81
N GLU A 325 -12.70 5.80 6.80
CA GLU A 325 -12.73 4.63 7.69
C GLU A 325 -11.88 3.45 7.16
N VAL A 326 -11.14 3.67 6.05
CA VAL A 326 -10.39 2.61 5.35
C VAL A 326 -8.94 2.99 5.09
N ASN A 327 -8.04 2.06 5.40
CA ASN A 327 -6.60 2.20 5.18
C ASN A 327 -6.13 1.78 3.77
N TYR A 328 -7.02 1.11 3.03
CA TYR A 328 -6.77 0.67 1.67
C TYR A 328 -8.03 0.76 0.82
N VAL A 329 -7.90 1.38 -0.35
CA VAL A 329 -8.88 1.21 -1.42
C VAL A 329 -8.59 -0.14 -2.10
N ILE A 330 -9.36 -1.15 -1.71
CA ILE A 330 -9.30 -2.50 -2.31
C ILE A 330 -10.29 -2.59 -3.46
N ASN A 331 -9.85 -3.03 -4.64
CA ASN A 331 -10.74 -3.27 -5.78
C ASN A 331 -10.38 -4.54 -6.57
N LYS A 332 -11.40 -5.23 -7.09
CA LYS A 332 -11.33 -6.46 -7.89
C LYS A 332 -12.53 -6.52 -8.84
N ALA A 333 -12.29 -6.84 -10.11
CA ALA A 333 -13.31 -6.93 -11.14
C ALA A 333 -13.68 -8.37 -11.48
N THR A 334 -14.75 -8.54 -12.25
CA THR A 334 -15.22 -9.82 -12.78
C THR A 334 -15.56 -9.70 -14.27
N ILE A 335 -15.45 -10.81 -15.01
CA ILE A 335 -15.94 -10.94 -16.39
C ILE A 335 -16.67 -12.27 -16.54
N LYS A 336 -17.71 -12.30 -17.39
CA LYS A 336 -18.35 -13.53 -17.85
C LYS A 336 -18.79 -13.40 -19.31
N SER A 337 -19.21 -14.52 -19.90
CA SER A 337 -19.93 -14.62 -21.18
C SER A 337 -21.01 -15.70 -21.06
N ALA A 338 -21.81 -15.93 -22.10
CA ALA A 338 -22.76 -17.04 -22.12
C ALA A 338 -22.08 -18.43 -22.14
N GLN A 339 -20.83 -18.50 -22.62
CA GLN A 339 -20.06 -19.76 -22.78
C GLN A 339 -19.02 -20.00 -21.68
N THR A 340 -18.78 -19.04 -20.79
CA THR A 340 -17.72 -19.11 -19.77
C THR A 340 -18.26 -18.86 -18.37
N VAL A 341 -17.77 -19.63 -17.40
CA VAL A 341 -17.92 -19.32 -15.98
C VAL A 341 -17.37 -17.92 -15.67
N LEU A 342 -17.89 -17.30 -14.62
CA LEU A 342 -17.38 -16.02 -14.13
C LEU A 342 -15.91 -16.15 -13.75
N GLN A 343 -15.09 -15.25 -14.28
CA GLN A 343 -13.69 -15.07 -13.93
C GLN A 343 -13.51 -13.76 -13.15
N GLU A 344 -12.40 -13.66 -12.43
CA GLU A 344 -12.06 -12.48 -11.64
C GLU A 344 -10.72 -11.89 -12.09
N SER A 345 -10.53 -10.59 -11.90
CA SER A 345 -9.22 -9.95 -12.08
C SER A 345 -8.28 -10.25 -10.92
N ASN A 346 -7.01 -9.90 -11.09
CA ASN A 346 -6.15 -9.60 -9.94
C ASN A 346 -6.81 -8.54 -9.03
N GLN A 347 -6.63 -8.70 -7.73
CA GLN A 347 -7.05 -7.70 -6.74
C GLN A 347 -5.99 -6.61 -6.63
N LEU A 348 -6.43 -5.35 -6.58
CA LEU A 348 -5.60 -4.20 -6.21
C LEU A 348 -5.89 -3.79 -4.77
N SER A 349 -4.88 -3.23 -4.10
CA SER A 349 -4.96 -2.68 -2.75
C SER A 349 -4.10 -1.43 -2.74
N HIS A 350 -4.73 -0.26 -2.82
CA HIS A 350 -4.08 1.04 -2.90
C HIS A 350 -4.03 1.66 -1.50
N GLY A 351 -2.85 2.06 -1.01
CA GLY A 351 -2.71 2.61 0.34
C GLY A 351 -3.34 3.99 0.50
N VAL A 352 -4.00 4.21 1.63
CA VAL A 352 -4.50 5.52 2.10
C VAL A 352 -3.56 6.03 3.20
N ASP A 353 -3.47 7.35 3.38
CA ASP A 353 -2.72 8.01 4.46
C ASP A 353 -3.08 7.42 5.85
N PRO A 354 -2.16 6.73 6.54
CA PRO A 354 -2.49 5.94 7.73
C PRO A 354 -2.57 6.77 9.03
N TYR A 355 -2.59 8.11 8.96
CA TYR A 355 -2.66 8.98 10.14
C TYR A 355 -3.73 10.07 10.03
N THR A 356 -4.47 10.29 11.12
CA THR A 356 -4.98 11.63 11.42
C THR A 356 -3.92 12.36 12.26
N PHE A 357 -3.57 13.59 11.86
CA PHE A 357 -2.69 14.46 12.63
C PHE A 357 -3.36 15.83 12.73
N THR A 358 -4.04 16.06 13.84
CA THR A 358 -4.83 17.27 14.09
C THR A 358 -4.21 18.07 15.22
N LYS A 359 -4.57 19.34 15.25
CA LYS A 359 -4.19 20.29 16.28
C LYS A 359 -5.39 21.14 16.64
N THR A 360 -5.50 21.48 17.90
CA THR A 360 -6.46 22.43 18.45
C THR A 360 -5.75 23.42 19.37
N ALA A 361 -6.41 24.53 19.64
CA ALA A 361 -5.98 25.56 20.58
C ALA A 361 -7.17 25.87 21.47
N LYS A 362 -6.93 26.00 22.77
CA LYS A 362 -7.92 26.42 23.76
C LYS A 362 -7.31 27.47 24.66
N ASP A 363 -7.98 28.62 24.77
CA ASP A 363 -7.71 29.56 25.85
C ASP A 363 -8.16 28.96 27.20
N LEU A 364 -7.33 29.11 28.22
CA LEU A 364 -7.62 28.68 29.60
C LEU A 364 -8.19 29.81 30.47
N ASN A 365 -8.24 31.04 29.96
CA ASN A 365 -8.61 32.24 30.71
C ASN A 365 -10.01 32.75 30.36
N GLY A 366 -10.47 32.60 29.11
CA GLY A 366 -11.83 33.00 28.68
C GLY A 366 -12.25 32.46 27.31
N GLU A 367 -13.28 33.07 26.72
CA GLU A 367 -13.65 32.87 25.31
C GLU A 367 -13.02 33.92 24.38
N GLN A 368 -12.60 35.06 24.92
CA GLN A 368 -11.95 36.16 24.22
C GLN A 368 -10.51 36.28 24.69
N LEU A 369 -9.57 36.02 23.78
CA LEU A 369 -8.15 35.96 24.08
C LEU A 369 -7.56 37.36 24.33
N LEU A 370 -6.93 37.57 25.49
CA LEU A 370 -6.30 38.83 25.90
C LEU A 370 -4.77 38.70 26.03
N SER A 371 -4.09 39.84 26.17
CA SER A 371 -2.66 39.88 26.51
C SER A 371 -2.43 39.35 27.93
N GLY A 372 -1.57 38.33 28.08
CA GLY A 372 -1.29 37.65 29.35
C GLY A 372 -2.03 36.31 29.55
N ASP A 373 -2.98 35.97 28.69
CA ASP A 373 -3.74 34.72 28.80
C ASP A 373 -2.94 33.48 28.37
N ILE A 374 -3.41 32.28 28.75
CA ILE A 374 -2.66 31.04 28.56
C ILE A 374 -3.36 30.14 27.55
N ILE A 375 -2.82 30.07 26.33
CA ILE A 375 -3.28 29.14 25.29
C ILE A 375 -2.69 27.76 25.58
N LEU A 376 -3.55 26.75 25.70
CA LEU A 376 -3.22 25.33 25.61
C LEU A 376 -3.32 24.90 24.14
N TYR A 377 -2.20 24.47 23.56
CA TYR A 377 -2.21 23.72 22.31
C TYR A 377 -2.27 22.22 22.60
N THR A 378 -3.13 21.52 21.87
CA THR A 378 -3.22 20.05 21.87
C THR A 378 -3.01 19.55 20.45
N LEU A 379 -2.07 18.63 20.27
CA LEU A 379 -1.88 17.87 19.05
C LEU A 379 -2.35 16.43 19.27
N THR A 380 -3.26 15.95 18.44
CA THR A 380 -3.74 14.57 18.45
C THR A 380 -3.19 13.85 17.22
N ILE A 381 -2.48 12.76 17.45
CA ILE A 381 -1.99 11.87 16.39
C ILE A 381 -2.60 10.48 16.62
N THR A 382 -3.40 10.00 15.66
CA THR A 382 -3.95 8.64 15.65
C THR A 382 -3.34 7.85 14.50
N ASN A 383 -2.79 6.67 14.80
CA ASN A 383 -2.48 5.68 13.77
C ASN A 383 -3.75 4.93 13.39
N ILE A 384 -4.42 5.36 12.32
CA ILE A 384 -5.60 4.65 11.78
C ILE A 384 -5.18 3.41 10.95
N GLY A 385 -3.93 3.37 10.50
CA GLY A 385 -3.31 2.29 9.69
C GLY A 385 -3.45 0.87 10.27
N VAL A 386 -3.46 -0.15 9.40
CA VAL A 386 -3.61 -1.58 9.79
C VAL A 386 -2.38 -2.21 10.45
N VAL A 387 -1.29 -1.47 10.64
CA VAL A 387 -0.07 -1.92 11.31
C VAL A 387 0.40 -0.88 12.34
N PRO A 388 1.10 -1.30 13.41
CA PRO A 388 1.81 -0.36 14.27
C PRO A 388 2.81 0.50 13.47
N THR A 389 2.91 1.77 13.84
CA THR A 389 3.85 2.74 13.29
C THR A 389 5.04 2.91 14.23
N THR A 390 6.23 3.20 13.70
CA THR A 390 7.49 3.30 14.45
C THR A 390 8.24 4.60 14.17
N ASN A 391 9.12 4.96 15.10
CA ASN A 391 9.92 6.19 15.13
C ASN A 391 9.12 7.49 14.88
N ILE A 392 7.90 7.58 15.41
CA ILE A 392 7.09 8.80 15.36
C ILE A 392 7.81 9.92 16.11
N VAL A 393 8.14 10.98 15.38
CA VAL A 393 8.77 12.19 15.89
C VAL A 393 7.95 13.39 15.43
N ILE A 394 7.49 14.18 16.41
CA ILE A 394 6.72 15.40 16.19
C ILE A 394 7.52 16.62 16.66
N THR A 395 7.45 17.71 15.92
CA THR A 395 8.09 19.00 16.24
C THR A 395 7.11 20.15 16.05
N ASP A 396 7.11 21.11 16.97
CA ASP A 396 6.19 22.23 17.00
C ASP A 396 6.94 23.52 17.33
N ASN A 397 6.83 24.54 16.47
CA ASN A 397 7.45 25.83 16.74
C ASN A 397 6.54 26.64 17.68
N VAL A 398 7.12 27.27 18.69
CA VAL A 398 6.37 28.11 19.63
C VAL A 398 5.91 29.38 18.90
N PRO A 399 4.61 29.72 18.90
CA PRO A 399 4.10 30.84 18.11
C PRO A 399 4.70 32.18 18.46
N THR A 400 4.95 32.98 17.42
CA THR A 400 5.20 34.42 17.54
C THR A 400 4.10 35.09 18.35
N ASN A 401 4.46 36.16 19.08
CA ASN A 401 3.57 36.87 20.02
C ASN A 401 3.14 36.06 21.26
N THR A 402 3.77 34.89 21.49
CA THR A 402 3.60 34.11 22.72
C THR A 402 4.94 33.71 23.34
N THR A 403 4.93 33.38 24.62
CA THR A 403 6.07 32.85 25.36
C THR A 403 5.75 31.46 25.88
N TYR A 404 6.60 30.48 25.60
CA TYR A 404 6.43 29.11 26.10
C TYR A 404 6.44 29.05 27.63
N VAL A 405 5.37 28.51 28.22
CA VAL A 405 5.28 28.28 29.67
C VAL A 405 6.21 27.13 30.02
N VAL A 406 7.35 27.44 30.63
CA VAL A 406 8.42 26.45 30.91
C VAL A 406 7.88 25.30 31.76
N GLY A 407 8.08 24.07 31.28
CA GLY A 407 7.60 22.85 31.95
C GLY A 407 6.16 22.46 31.63
N SER A 408 5.44 23.23 30.81
CA SER A 408 4.06 22.90 30.39
C SER A 408 3.96 21.84 29.28
N ILE A 409 5.10 21.37 28.74
CA ILE A 409 5.10 20.36 27.67
C ILE A 409 4.79 18.99 28.26
N THR A 410 3.82 18.28 27.68
CA THR A 410 3.39 16.94 28.13
C THR A 410 3.11 16.02 26.95
N GLY A 411 2.98 14.72 27.22
CA GLY A 411 2.86 13.67 26.20
C GLY A 411 4.16 12.87 26.01
N THR A 412 4.05 11.75 25.28
CA THR A 412 5.14 10.77 25.16
C THR A 412 6.40 11.37 24.52
N GLY A 413 7.54 11.21 25.20
CA GLY A 413 8.85 11.64 24.69
C GLY A 413 9.02 13.16 24.56
N ALA A 414 8.23 13.95 25.29
CA ALA A 414 8.28 15.41 25.32
C ALA A 414 9.68 15.96 25.68
N ASN A 415 10.14 16.94 24.92
CA ASN A 415 11.42 17.62 25.07
C ASN A 415 11.30 19.11 24.71
N ALA A 416 11.75 19.98 25.61
CA ALA A 416 11.80 21.44 25.45
C ALA A 416 13.23 21.99 25.66
N SER A 417 14.26 21.22 25.29
CA SER A 417 15.67 21.66 25.35
C SER A 417 15.92 22.87 24.43
N ASN A 418 15.18 22.96 23.32
CA ASN A 418 14.95 24.22 22.60
C ASN A 418 13.57 24.76 23.04
N LYS A 419 13.53 26.01 23.53
CA LYS A 419 12.28 26.66 23.96
C LYS A 419 11.48 27.29 22.83
N ASN A 420 12.05 27.37 21.63
CA ASN A 420 11.41 27.96 20.44
C ASN A 420 10.88 26.86 19.49
N GLN A 421 11.37 25.63 19.62
CA GLN A 421 10.90 24.45 18.90
C GLN A 421 10.82 23.26 19.86
N LEU A 422 9.60 22.89 20.22
CA LEU A 422 9.28 21.76 21.07
C LEU A 422 9.32 20.46 20.25
N LYS A 423 9.68 19.35 20.89
CA LYS A 423 9.80 18.04 20.24
C LYS A 423 9.20 16.93 21.09
N TRP A 424 8.55 15.96 20.45
CA TRP A 424 8.07 14.74 21.07
C TRP A 424 8.59 13.53 20.30
N ASN A 425 9.35 12.68 20.97
CA ASN A 425 9.73 11.36 20.44
C ASN A 425 8.67 10.34 20.88
N VAL A 426 7.51 10.34 20.22
CA VAL A 426 6.37 9.47 20.54
C VAL A 426 6.74 7.98 20.41
N GLY A 427 7.67 7.64 19.52
CA GLY A 427 8.15 6.28 19.36
C GLY A 427 7.21 5.46 18.50
N SER A 428 6.25 4.74 19.10
CA SER A 428 5.36 3.83 18.36
C SER A 428 3.91 3.92 18.78
N LEU A 429 3.00 3.94 17.80
CA LEU A 429 1.55 3.81 18.01
C LEU A 429 1.04 2.54 17.33
N SER A 430 0.35 1.69 18.09
CA SER A 430 -0.39 0.55 17.55
C SER A 430 -1.60 1.00 16.71
N VAL A 431 -2.20 0.06 15.98
CA VAL A 431 -3.46 0.28 15.24
C VAL A 431 -4.53 0.89 16.14
N ASN A 432 -5.18 1.95 15.68
CA ASN A 432 -6.20 2.72 16.38
C ASN A 432 -5.76 3.29 17.75
N GLN A 433 -4.45 3.44 18.00
CA GLN A 433 -3.96 4.21 19.13
C GLN A 433 -3.81 5.69 18.76
N SER A 434 -4.31 6.55 19.64
CA SER A 434 -4.06 7.98 19.67
C SER A 434 -3.05 8.31 20.77
N VAL A 435 -2.27 9.38 20.58
CA VAL A 435 -1.68 10.10 21.71
C VAL A 435 -1.96 11.61 21.55
N ASP A 436 -2.35 12.22 22.66
CA ASP A 436 -2.45 13.68 22.79
C ASP A 436 -1.15 14.23 23.36
N LEU A 437 -0.63 15.25 22.70
CA LEU A 437 0.59 15.97 23.07
C LEU A 437 0.20 17.42 23.32
N THR A 438 0.58 17.98 24.47
CA THR A 438 0.17 19.35 24.80
C THR A 438 1.32 20.23 25.24
N PHE A 439 1.16 21.53 25.04
CA PHE A 439 1.99 22.55 25.67
C PHE A 439 1.19 23.84 25.86
N LYS A 440 1.66 24.69 26.77
CA LYS A 440 1.04 26.00 27.03
C LYS A 440 1.98 27.12 26.62
N VAL A 441 1.37 28.19 26.12
CA VAL A 441 2.05 29.47 25.87
C VAL A 441 1.26 30.59 26.52
N THR A 442 1.95 31.57 27.06
CA THR A 442 1.34 32.83 27.53
C THR A 442 1.35 33.82 26.37
N VAL A 443 0.21 34.45 26.08
CA VAL A 443 0.11 35.57 25.15
C VAL A 443 0.95 36.72 25.68
N ASN A 444 1.85 37.27 24.87
CA ASN A 444 2.75 38.33 25.33
C ASN A 444 1.97 39.61 25.70
N ALA A 445 2.56 40.44 26.56
CA ALA A 445 1.97 41.72 26.94
C ALA A 445 1.97 42.73 25.78
N SER A 446 1.03 43.68 25.80
CA SER A 446 0.98 44.85 24.90
C SER A 446 0.87 44.52 23.40
N LEU A 447 0.15 43.45 23.04
CA LEU A 447 -0.19 43.20 21.63
C LEU A 447 -1.21 44.22 21.12
N SER A 448 -1.13 44.54 19.82
CA SER A 448 -2.16 45.32 19.13
C SER A 448 -3.47 44.52 19.01
N GLU A 449 -4.59 45.23 19.00
CA GLU A 449 -5.92 44.63 18.78
C GLU A 449 -6.00 43.95 17.40
N GLY A 450 -6.57 42.74 17.35
CA GLY A 450 -6.73 41.96 16.12
C GLY A 450 -5.52 41.11 15.72
N VAL A 451 -4.45 41.05 16.52
CA VAL A 451 -3.31 40.14 16.27
C VAL A 451 -3.76 38.68 16.39
N ASN A 452 -3.79 37.96 15.27
CA ASN A 452 -4.06 36.52 15.23
C ASN A 452 -2.81 35.72 15.61
N ILE A 453 -2.96 34.66 16.40
CA ILE A 453 -1.88 33.75 16.79
C ILE A 453 -2.15 32.39 16.14
N SER A 454 -1.35 32.05 15.14
CA SER A 454 -1.49 30.79 14.37
C SER A 454 -0.40 29.79 14.72
N ASN A 455 -0.73 28.50 14.73
CA ASN A 455 0.21 27.45 15.05
C ASN A 455 -0.06 26.13 14.31
N GLN A 456 1.00 25.50 13.78
CA GLN A 456 0.97 24.22 13.07
C GLN A 456 2.15 23.33 13.53
N GLY A 457 1.88 22.06 13.79
CA GLY A 457 2.90 21.06 14.12
C GLY A 457 3.33 20.25 12.90
N SER A 458 4.45 19.55 13.02
CA SER A 458 5.00 18.69 11.98
C SER A 458 5.35 17.30 12.53
N LEU A 459 5.15 16.27 11.71
CA LEU A 459 5.27 14.84 12.04
C LEU A 459 6.16 14.12 11.03
N THR A 460 6.96 13.17 11.52
CA THR A 460 7.76 12.22 10.74
C THR A 460 7.67 10.81 11.36
N SER A 461 7.84 9.75 10.56
CA SER A 461 7.93 8.35 11.03
C SER A 461 8.78 7.50 10.07
N ASP A 462 9.08 6.25 10.39
CA ASP A 462 9.74 5.33 9.44
C ASP A 462 8.87 5.05 8.19
N GLN A 463 7.57 5.29 8.28
CA GLN A 463 6.56 4.98 7.27
C GLN A 463 6.08 6.22 6.49
N LEU A 464 6.54 7.42 6.83
CA LEU A 464 6.04 8.68 6.26
C LEU A 464 7.10 9.79 6.18
N LEU A 465 7.15 10.48 5.03
CA LEU A 465 7.82 11.78 4.92
C LEU A 465 7.07 12.85 5.72
N THR A 466 7.69 14.02 5.91
CA THR A 466 7.19 15.10 6.75
C THR A 466 5.75 15.51 6.44
N LYS A 467 4.85 15.44 7.44
CA LYS A 467 3.43 15.79 7.38
C LYS A 467 3.08 16.86 8.41
N SER A 468 2.32 17.88 8.01
CA SER A 468 1.87 18.94 8.92
C SER A 468 0.49 18.66 9.52
N SER A 469 0.21 19.24 10.69
CA SER A 469 -1.13 19.24 11.31
C SER A 469 -2.08 20.22 10.62
N SER A 470 -3.33 20.29 11.06
CA SER A 470 -4.13 21.51 10.90
C SER A 470 -3.36 22.73 11.42
N ASN A 471 -3.40 23.85 10.68
CA ASN A 471 -2.97 25.15 11.22
C ASN A 471 -4.13 25.72 12.04
N VAL A 472 -3.87 26.10 13.28
CA VAL A 472 -4.88 26.63 14.21
C VAL A 472 -4.57 28.08 14.50
N GLY A 473 -5.39 28.98 13.97
CA GLY A 473 -5.47 30.37 14.43
C GLY A 473 -6.40 30.46 15.63
N THR A 474 -5.95 31.06 16.73
CA THR A 474 -6.88 31.66 17.70
C THR A 474 -7.37 32.99 17.13
N GLY A 475 -8.65 33.31 17.36
CA GLY A 475 -9.21 34.62 16.99
C GLY A 475 -8.41 35.77 17.60
N GLY A 476 -8.34 36.89 16.88
CA GLY A 476 -7.44 38.01 17.18
C GLY A 476 -7.53 38.54 18.61
N VAL A 477 -6.37 38.79 19.22
CA VAL A 477 -6.26 39.27 20.60
C VAL A 477 -6.99 40.60 20.77
N THR A 478 -7.80 40.72 21.83
CA THR A 478 -8.46 41.97 22.24
C THR A 478 -7.80 42.53 23.50
N VAL A 479 -7.89 43.84 23.76
CA VAL A 479 -7.16 44.50 24.87
C VAL A 479 -8.10 45.33 25.76
N ILE A 480 -8.51 44.76 26.90
CA ILE A 480 -9.20 45.52 27.95
C ILE A 480 -8.16 46.29 28.78
N LYS A 481 -8.09 47.61 28.61
CA LYS A 481 -7.25 48.48 29.44
C LYS A 481 -7.80 48.58 30.86
N ILE A 482 -7.18 47.88 31.81
CA ILE A 482 -7.41 48.13 33.24
C ILE A 482 -6.82 49.50 33.60
N GLY A 483 -7.68 50.51 33.67
CA GLY A 483 -7.28 51.88 34.00
C GLY A 483 -6.78 52.00 35.44
N LYS A 484 -5.49 52.27 35.62
CA LYS A 484 -4.96 52.78 36.90
C LYS A 484 -5.18 54.29 36.98
N ALA A 485 -5.60 54.76 38.15
CA ALA A 485 -6.07 56.13 38.35
C ALA A 485 -5.02 57.19 38.00
N THR A 486 -5.42 58.17 37.18
CA THR A 486 -4.58 59.30 36.80
C THR A 486 -4.30 60.19 38.00
N THR A 487 -3.02 60.42 38.30
CA THR A 487 -2.56 61.51 39.16
C THR A 487 -1.61 62.39 38.35
N THR A 488 -1.94 63.68 38.26
CA THR A 488 -1.14 64.71 37.58
C THR A 488 -1.07 65.95 38.47
N GLU A 489 0.12 66.51 38.60
CA GLU A 489 0.41 67.67 39.47
C GLU A 489 -0.15 69.01 38.93
N PRO A 490 -0.20 70.08 39.76
CA PRO A 490 -1.25 71.08 39.66
C PRO A 490 -0.88 72.38 38.92
N VAL A 491 -1.93 73.13 38.56
CA VAL A 491 -1.86 74.56 38.20
C VAL A 491 -2.22 75.40 39.43
N LYS A 492 -1.57 76.57 39.62
CA LYS A 492 -1.77 77.43 40.81
C LYS A 492 -3.13 78.17 40.82
N PRO A 493 -3.65 78.55 42.01
CA PRO A 493 -5.03 79.03 42.19
C PRO A 493 -5.15 80.50 42.66
N GLU A 494 -6.40 81.00 42.73
CA GLU A 494 -6.93 81.89 43.78
C GLU A 494 -8.45 82.15 43.56
N PRO A 495 -9.26 82.53 44.58
CA PRO A 495 -9.27 82.23 46.02
C PRO A 495 -10.45 81.25 46.38
N VAL A 496 -10.74 80.77 47.60
CA VAL A 496 -11.18 81.47 48.85
C VAL A 496 -10.91 80.59 50.11
N LYS A 497 -10.77 81.23 51.27
CA LYS A 497 -10.40 80.78 52.65
C LYS A 497 -11.65 80.48 53.53
N PRO A 498 -11.65 79.77 54.71
CA PRO A 498 -10.57 79.21 55.58
C PRO A 498 -10.63 77.72 56.06
N GLU A 499 -9.45 77.17 56.43
CA GLU A 499 -8.98 76.63 57.77
C GLU A 499 -9.93 76.07 58.87
N PRO A 500 -9.45 75.30 59.90
CA PRO A 500 -8.06 74.80 60.19
C PRO A 500 -7.87 73.34 60.76
N GLY A 501 -6.61 72.85 60.77
CA GLY A 501 -6.06 71.76 61.63
C GLY A 501 -6.04 70.32 61.05
N GLY A 502 -5.04 69.42 61.25
CA GLY A 502 -3.69 69.47 61.88
C GLY A 502 -3.49 68.45 63.05
N GLY A 503 -2.42 67.64 63.18
CA GLY A 503 -1.26 67.32 62.31
C GLY A 503 -0.12 66.51 63.03
N PHE A 504 0.97 66.19 62.31
CA PHE A 504 2.33 65.73 62.76
C PHE A 504 2.65 64.27 63.24
N VAL A 505 3.78 63.75 62.68
CA VAL A 505 4.90 62.95 63.30
C VAL A 505 5.02 61.40 63.22
N GLU A 506 6.29 60.97 63.21
CA GLU A 506 6.96 59.67 62.90
C GLU A 506 7.39 58.88 64.16
N ILE A 507 7.40 57.53 64.12
CA ILE A 507 8.32 56.64 64.90
C ILE A 507 8.69 55.39 64.06
N LYS A 508 9.85 54.74 64.33
CA LYS A 508 10.37 53.52 63.64
C LYS A 508 10.32 52.22 64.54
N PRO A 509 11.18 51.17 64.43
CA PRO A 509 10.78 49.77 64.21
C PRO A 509 11.16 48.80 65.38
N VAL A 510 11.05 47.45 65.23
CA VAL A 510 11.97 46.40 65.84
C VAL A 510 11.59 44.90 65.59
N ILE A 511 12.56 44.11 65.06
CA ILE A 511 12.93 42.67 65.35
C ILE A 511 12.03 41.44 64.95
N LYS A 512 12.67 40.24 64.96
CA LYS A 512 12.35 38.83 64.50
C LYS A 512 12.61 37.84 65.71
N PRO A 513 12.59 36.48 65.67
CA PRO A 513 12.09 35.43 64.74
C PRO A 513 10.97 34.56 65.41
N GLU A 514 10.66 33.25 65.23
CA GLU A 514 11.43 31.99 65.00
C GLU A 514 10.50 30.83 64.47
N VAL A 515 11.01 29.59 64.28
CA VAL A 515 10.35 28.48 63.52
C VAL A 515 10.57 27.08 64.15
N VAL A 516 9.52 26.25 64.29
CA VAL A 516 9.59 24.76 64.50
C VAL A 516 8.35 24.05 63.89
N ALA A 517 8.43 22.73 63.61
CA ALA A 517 7.37 21.81 63.11
C ALA A 517 7.48 20.43 63.84
N PRO A 518 6.93 19.25 63.44
CA PRO A 518 5.97 18.87 62.37
C PRO A 518 4.90 17.79 62.80
N LYS A 519 4.32 17.05 61.81
CA LYS A 519 3.83 15.63 61.78
C LYS A 519 2.32 15.32 61.47
N GLU A 520 2.04 14.04 61.20
CA GLU A 520 0.92 13.44 60.40
C GLU A 520 -0.37 13.12 61.24
N THR A 521 -1.55 12.81 60.67
CA THR A 521 -2.02 11.45 60.22
C THR A 521 -3.46 11.48 59.62
N VAL A 522 -3.94 10.37 59.03
CA VAL A 522 -5.19 10.14 58.22
C VAL A 522 -6.39 9.59 59.03
N VAL A 523 -7.66 9.90 58.65
CA VAL A 523 -8.91 9.10 58.89
C VAL A 523 -9.97 9.34 57.76
N THR A 524 -10.82 8.34 57.46
CA THR A 524 -12.05 8.36 56.58
C THR A 524 -13.27 7.84 57.37
N PRO A 525 -14.56 8.11 57.01
CA PRO A 525 -15.33 7.18 56.13
C PRO A 525 -16.56 7.78 55.35
N GLU A 526 -17.31 6.90 54.67
CA GLU A 526 -18.65 7.04 54.01
C GLU A 526 -19.84 6.86 55.02
N PRO A 527 -21.19 6.88 54.70
CA PRO A 527 -21.88 6.34 53.49
C PRO A 527 -23.26 6.95 53.01
N GLU A 528 -23.83 6.38 51.91
CA GLU A 528 -25.30 6.24 51.55
C GLU A 528 -26.20 7.49 51.19
N VAL A 529 -27.36 7.43 50.45
CA VAL A 529 -27.96 6.50 49.42
C VAL A 529 -29.26 7.09 48.75
N VAL A 530 -29.77 6.45 47.67
CA VAL A 530 -31.15 6.50 47.05
C VAL A 530 -31.60 7.69 46.14
N ALA A 531 -32.51 7.40 45.18
CA ALA A 531 -33.09 8.25 44.10
C ALA A 531 -34.65 8.45 44.29
N PRO A 532 -35.54 8.92 43.34
CA PRO A 532 -35.66 8.59 41.88
C PRO A 532 -36.29 9.64 40.88
N LYS A 533 -36.36 9.25 39.58
CA LYS A 533 -37.38 9.51 38.51
C LYS A 533 -37.86 10.92 38.04
N GLU A 534 -37.80 11.15 36.71
CA GLU A 534 -38.88 11.56 35.73
C GLU A 534 -39.71 12.86 35.92
N THR A 535 -40.37 13.55 34.96
CA THR A 535 -40.55 13.57 33.45
C THR A 535 -41.14 14.97 33.05
N VAL A 536 -41.51 15.39 31.81
CA VAL A 536 -41.74 14.75 30.49
C VAL A 536 -40.88 15.43 29.37
N VAL A 537 -41.27 16.09 28.25
CA VAL A 537 -42.54 16.53 27.59
C VAL A 537 -42.34 16.70 26.06
N THR A 538 -43.42 16.81 25.27
CA THR A 538 -43.49 17.02 23.79
C THR A 538 -44.65 18.01 23.44
N PRO A 539 -44.90 18.52 22.20
CA PRO A 539 -45.44 17.70 21.08
C PRO A 539 -45.17 18.14 19.60
N GLU A 540 -45.48 17.20 18.70
CA GLU A 540 -46.29 17.20 17.45
C GLU A 540 -47.19 18.40 17.05
N PRO A 541 -47.89 18.41 15.86
CA PRO A 541 -48.41 17.28 15.03
C PRO A 541 -48.14 17.39 13.50
N GLU A 542 -48.69 16.59 12.56
CA GLU A 542 -49.76 15.57 12.60
C GLU A 542 -49.51 14.35 11.63
N VAL A 543 -50.50 13.91 10.84
CA VAL A 543 -50.58 12.62 10.11
C VAL A 543 -50.65 12.84 8.56
N VAL A 544 -50.59 11.87 7.63
CA VAL A 544 -51.45 10.69 7.30
C VAL A 544 -50.52 9.57 6.74
N ALA A 545 -50.67 8.24 6.87
CA ALA A 545 -51.82 7.32 7.05
C ALA A 545 -52.80 7.27 5.86
N PRO A 546 -53.70 6.27 5.71
CA PRO A 546 -53.85 4.95 6.37
C PRO A 546 -53.21 3.84 5.46
N LYS A 547 -53.52 2.52 5.39
CA LYS A 547 -54.32 1.43 6.05
C LYS A 547 -53.76 0.10 5.44
N GLU A 548 -53.88 -1.15 5.89
CA GLU A 548 -54.44 -1.90 7.05
C GLU A 548 -53.43 -3.10 7.28
N THR A 549 -53.60 -4.30 7.87
CA THR A 549 -54.70 -5.18 8.37
C THR A 549 -54.20 -6.09 9.52
N VAL A 550 -55.14 -6.59 10.32
CA VAL A 550 -55.02 -7.63 11.39
C VAL A 550 -54.67 -9.00 10.74
N VAL A 551 -53.97 -10.01 11.33
CA VAL A 551 -54.24 -10.80 12.57
C VAL A 551 -52.97 -11.43 13.21
N THR A 552 -53.17 -12.38 14.14
CA THR A 552 -52.29 -12.96 15.19
C THR A 552 -52.81 -14.38 15.57
N PRO A 553 -52.29 -15.18 16.55
CA PRO A 553 -51.29 -14.91 17.62
C PRO A 553 -50.17 -15.98 17.90
N GLU A 554 -49.21 -15.56 18.75
CA GLU A 554 -48.34 -16.19 19.80
C GLU A 554 -48.29 -17.72 20.14
N PRO A 555 -47.33 -18.24 20.98
CA PRO A 555 -46.30 -17.54 21.80
C PRO A 555 -44.82 -18.11 21.83
N GLU A 556 -43.92 -17.28 22.40
CA GLU A 556 -42.78 -17.55 23.31
C GLU A 556 -41.37 -18.18 22.98
N VAL A 557 -40.38 -17.61 23.71
CA VAL A 557 -39.14 -18.18 24.34
C VAL A 557 -37.77 -18.31 23.60
N VAL A 558 -36.90 -17.34 23.92
CA VAL A 558 -35.46 -17.44 24.34
C VAL A 558 -34.36 -18.07 23.43
N ALA A 559 -33.71 -17.19 22.66
CA ALA A 559 -32.26 -16.83 22.70
C ALA A 559 -31.11 -17.80 22.32
N LEU A 560 -29.92 -17.17 22.25
CA LEU A 560 -28.52 -17.66 22.12
C LEU A 560 -27.97 -18.03 20.73
N LYS A 561 -26.68 -17.65 20.57
CA LYS A 561 -25.67 -18.03 19.56
C LYS A 561 -25.90 -17.48 18.15
N ASP A 562 -25.02 -16.60 17.65
CA ASP A 562 -23.64 -16.84 17.16
C ASP A 562 -23.66 -17.37 15.71
N ILE A 563 -22.53 -17.28 15.00
CA ILE A 563 -22.29 -17.78 13.64
C ILE A 563 -23.05 -17.01 12.53
N ASN A 564 -22.44 -15.89 12.13
CA ASN A 564 -22.00 -15.68 10.74
C ASN A 564 -22.95 -16.12 9.59
N LYS A 565 -23.51 -15.15 8.87
CA LYS A 565 -23.53 -15.14 7.37
C LYS A 565 -22.10 -14.88 6.88
N LYS A 566 -21.14 -15.73 7.22
CA LYS A 566 -20.70 -16.97 6.54
C LYS A 566 -19.87 -16.63 5.29
N PRO A 567 -18.61 -17.08 5.19
CA PRO A 567 -17.62 -16.47 4.29
C PRO A 567 -17.67 -17.12 2.88
N VAL A 568 -16.69 -17.09 1.98
CA VAL A 568 -15.22 -17.01 2.05
C VAL A 568 -14.76 -16.35 0.73
N LEU A 569 -13.75 -15.46 0.63
CA LEU A 569 -12.36 -15.50 1.12
C LEU A 569 -11.57 -16.73 0.62
N LYS A 570 -10.23 -16.66 0.67
CA LYS A 570 -9.33 -17.67 0.08
C LYS A 570 -9.57 -19.07 0.66
N ALA A 571 -10.15 -19.97 -0.13
CA ALA A 571 -10.08 -21.40 0.13
C ALA A 571 -8.66 -21.90 -0.18
N VAL A 572 -7.91 -22.25 0.87
CA VAL A 572 -6.68 -23.04 0.73
C VAL A 572 -7.04 -24.41 0.15
N PHE A 573 -6.24 -24.91 -0.79
CA PHE A 573 -6.45 -26.24 -1.36
C PHE A 573 -6.08 -27.35 -0.35
N THR A 574 -7.01 -27.68 0.55
CA THR A 574 -6.98 -28.88 1.40
C THR A 574 -7.77 -30.02 0.74
N PRO A 575 -7.13 -31.05 0.18
CA PRO A 575 -7.81 -32.06 -0.65
C PRO A 575 -8.37 -33.22 0.19
N THR A 576 -9.59 -33.06 0.72
CA THR A 576 -10.33 -34.17 1.35
C THR A 576 -11.86 -34.07 1.19
N GLN A 577 -12.51 -35.23 1.08
CA GLN A 577 -13.96 -35.48 1.05
C GLN A 577 -14.79 -35.04 -0.16
N THR A 578 -14.64 -33.84 -0.73
CA THR A 578 -15.60 -33.31 -1.75
C THR A 578 -15.73 -34.21 -3.00
N THR A 579 -14.63 -34.84 -3.42
CA THR A 579 -14.58 -35.70 -4.61
C THR A 579 -15.45 -36.96 -4.48
N VAL A 580 -15.62 -37.49 -3.27
CA VAL A 580 -16.37 -38.75 -3.05
C VAL A 580 -17.87 -38.53 -3.27
N GLN A 581 -18.42 -37.43 -2.77
CA GLN A 581 -19.84 -37.08 -2.96
C GLN A 581 -20.18 -36.79 -4.43
N ALA A 582 -19.25 -36.20 -5.19
CA ALA A 582 -19.43 -36.00 -6.62
C ALA A 582 -19.47 -37.33 -7.40
N VAL A 583 -18.60 -38.28 -7.06
CA VAL A 583 -18.59 -39.63 -7.68
C VAL A 583 -19.86 -40.42 -7.33
N MET A 584 -20.33 -40.34 -6.08
CA MET A 584 -21.58 -40.99 -5.64
C MET A 584 -22.79 -40.51 -6.47
N LYS A 585 -22.97 -39.18 -6.60
CA LYS A 585 -24.10 -38.62 -7.38
C LYS A 585 -24.05 -38.98 -8.87
N VAL A 586 -22.86 -39.11 -9.45
CA VAL A 586 -22.70 -39.57 -10.84
C VAL A 586 -23.05 -41.05 -10.96
N ALA A 587 -22.70 -41.89 -9.98
CA ALA A 587 -23.07 -43.30 -9.97
C ALA A 587 -24.59 -43.54 -9.81
N GLU A 588 -25.27 -42.72 -9.01
CA GLU A 588 -26.74 -42.74 -8.87
C GLU A 588 -27.43 -42.37 -10.20
N ALA A 589 -27.04 -41.25 -10.83
CA ALA A 589 -27.61 -40.82 -12.11
C ALA A 589 -27.37 -41.84 -13.26
N ILE A 590 -26.23 -42.55 -13.25
CA ILE A 590 -25.95 -43.61 -14.23
C ILE A 590 -26.85 -44.84 -14.00
N ASN A 591 -27.20 -45.17 -12.75
CA ASN A 591 -28.13 -46.27 -12.47
C ASN A 591 -29.57 -45.93 -12.92
N GLU A 592 -30.05 -44.70 -12.74
CA GLU A 592 -31.36 -44.26 -13.28
C GLU A 592 -31.41 -44.42 -14.81
N ILE A 593 -30.36 -43.98 -15.52
CA ILE A 593 -30.27 -44.11 -16.98
C ILE A 593 -30.21 -45.59 -17.41
N ARG A 594 -29.55 -46.47 -16.64
CA ARG A 594 -29.44 -47.90 -16.95
C ARG A 594 -30.75 -48.67 -16.72
N GLU A 595 -31.53 -48.28 -15.72
CA GLU A 595 -32.80 -48.93 -15.38
C GLU A 595 -34.00 -48.39 -16.18
N ASN A 596 -33.83 -47.27 -16.90
CA ASN A 596 -34.85 -46.75 -17.81
C ASN A 596 -35.26 -47.81 -18.87
N PRO A 597 -36.56 -48.16 -18.98
CA PRO A 597 -37.02 -49.25 -19.85
C PRO A 597 -36.77 -48.98 -21.34
N VAL A 598 -36.68 -47.71 -21.77
CA VAL A 598 -36.34 -47.34 -23.16
C VAL A 598 -34.89 -47.74 -23.48
N VAL A 599 -33.97 -47.54 -22.53
CA VAL A 599 -32.53 -47.87 -22.71
C VAL A 599 -32.33 -49.38 -22.77
N LYS A 600 -33.07 -50.15 -21.95
CA LYS A 600 -33.05 -51.63 -22.00
C LYS A 600 -33.62 -52.20 -23.30
N ALA A 601 -34.53 -51.50 -23.99
CA ALA A 601 -35.10 -51.94 -25.26
C ALA A 601 -34.13 -51.79 -26.44
N VAL A 602 -33.35 -50.70 -26.50
CA VAL A 602 -32.42 -50.41 -27.61
C VAL A 602 -31.29 -51.45 -27.69
N ASN A 603 -30.80 -51.93 -26.55
CA ASN A 603 -29.57 -52.73 -26.48
C ASN A 603 -29.70 -54.21 -26.95
N LYS A 604 -30.78 -54.57 -27.68
CA LYS A 604 -31.05 -55.95 -28.12
C LYS A 604 -31.32 -56.11 -29.64
N LYS A 605 -31.27 -55.06 -30.46
CA LYS A 605 -31.46 -55.21 -31.92
C LYS A 605 -30.57 -54.35 -32.82
N VAL A 606 -29.69 -55.05 -33.53
CA VAL A 606 -29.28 -54.85 -34.94
C VAL A 606 -28.26 -53.73 -35.22
N ILE A 607 -27.52 -53.94 -36.32
CA ILE A 607 -26.38 -53.17 -36.84
C ILE A 607 -26.80 -52.55 -38.19
N THR A 608 -26.15 -51.45 -38.62
CA THR A 608 -26.27 -50.82 -39.97
C THR A 608 -27.58 -50.04 -40.24
N PRO A 609 -27.64 -49.07 -41.20
CA PRO A 609 -27.96 -47.68 -40.81
C PRO A 609 -29.05 -46.95 -41.66
N ILE A 610 -29.19 -45.63 -41.39
CA ILE A 610 -29.92 -44.56 -42.11
C ILE A 610 -31.29 -44.15 -41.51
N ALA A 611 -31.56 -42.83 -41.59
CA ALA A 611 -32.83 -42.09 -41.38
C ALA A 611 -33.36 -41.82 -39.94
N THR A 612 -33.08 -40.58 -39.49
CA THR A 612 -33.99 -39.63 -38.80
C THR A 612 -34.62 -39.90 -37.42
N SER A 613 -34.54 -38.85 -36.58
CA SER A 613 -35.36 -38.52 -35.38
C SER A 613 -34.99 -39.18 -34.04
N GLY A 614 -35.30 -38.48 -32.94
CA GLY A 614 -35.09 -38.92 -31.55
C GLY A 614 -33.80 -38.42 -30.90
N ALA A 615 -33.89 -37.53 -29.92
CA ALA A 615 -32.74 -36.94 -29.24
C ALA A 615 -32.02 -37.91 -28.28
N ALA A 616 -30.68 -37.93 -28.32
CA ALA A 616 -29.82 -38.57 -27.31
C ALA A 616 -28.51 -37.79 -27.13
N VAL A 617 -27.99 -37.72 -25.89
CA VAL A 617 -26.97 -36.74 -25.49
C VAL A 617 -25.54 -37.27 -25.52
N GLY A 618 -24.69 -36.64 -26.33
CA GLY A 618 -23.42 -36.06 -25.85
C GLY A 618 -22.23 -36.92 -25.40
N VAL A 619 -22.23 -38.27 -25.49
CA VAL A 619 -21.13 -39.10 -24.94
C VAL A 619 -20.22 -39.75 -26.01
N LEU A 620 -20.69 -39.95 -27.24
CA LEU A 620 -20.02 -40.78 -28.26
C LEU A 620 -18.62 -40.35 -28.78
N PRO A 621 -18.20 -39.06 -28.81
CA PRO A 621 -16.92 -38.66 -29.45
C PRO A 621 -15.63 -39.16 -28.77
N LEU A 622 -15.67 -39.61 -27.51
CA LEU A 622 -14.46 -39.91 -26.73
C LEU A 622 -13.88 -41.31 -26.97
N LEU A 623 -14.64 -42.23 -27.58
CA LEU A 623 -14.25 -43.64 -27.75
C LEU A 623 -12.90 -43.87 -28.48
N PRO A 624 -12.53 -43.15 -29.55
CA PRO A 624 -11.25 -43.36 -30.24
C PRO A 624 -10.02 -42.99 -29.39
N TYR A 625 -10.15 -42.03 -28.47
CA TYR A 625 -9.04 -41.56 -27.62
C TYR A 625 -8.72 -42.49 -26.44
N LEU A 626 -9.52 -43.55 -26.25
CA LEU A 626 -9.22 -44.64 -25.32
C LEU A 626 -8.24 -45.69 -25.90
N GLY A 627 -7.68 -45.45 -27.09
CA GLY A 627 -6.59 -46.22 -27.68
C GLY A 627 -5.34 -46.25 -26.77
N SER A 628 -5.13 -47.37 -26.09
CA SER A 628 -4.34 -47.48 -24.85
C SER A 628 -2.83 -47.22 -24.95
N LEU A 629 -2.26 -47.18 -26.16
CA LEU A 629 -0.80 -47.04 -26.38
C LEU A 629 -0.28 -45.60 -26.29
N ASN A 630 -0.91 -44.65 -27.01
CA ASN A 630 -0.42 -43.27 -27.09
C ASN A 630 -0.49 -42.55 -25.74
N VAL A 631 -1.53 -42.86 -24.96
CA VAL A 631 -1.66 -42.39 -23.57
C VAL A 631 -0.48 -42.90 -22.74
N LEU A 632 -0.25 -44.22 -22.73
CA LEU A 632 0.81 -44.85 -21.94
C LEU A 632 2.20 -44.27 -22.23
N GLN A 633 2.53 -44.01 -23.50
CA GLN A 633 3.80 -43.41 -23.91
C GLN A 633 3.99 -41.98 -23.37
N PHE A 634 2.95 -41.14 -23.43
CA PHE A 634 3.01 -39.75 -22.97
C PHE A 634 3.28 -39.63 -21.46
N PHE A 635 2.64 -40.49 -20.65
CA PHE A 635 2.87 -40.50 -19.20
C PHE A 635 4.15 -41.25 -18.79
N LEU A 636 4.66 -42.19 -19.59
CA LEU A 636 5.96 -42.84 -19.35
C LEU A 636 7.13 -41.87 -19.51
N LEU A 637 7.08 -40.96 -20.49
CA LEU A 637 8.06 -39.87 -20.64
C LEU A 637 8.03 -38.92 -19.43
N SER A 638 6.84 -38.57 -18.93
CA SER A 638 6.68 -37.81 -17.69
C SER A 638 7.29 -38.51 -16.48
N PHE A 639 7.17 -39.84 -16.37
CA PHE A 639 7.84 -40.63 -15.33
C PHE A 639 9.37 -40.58 -15.46
N LEU A 640 9.93 -40.74 -16.66
CA LEU A 640 11.38 -40.67 -16.88
C LEU A 640 11.98 -39.32 -16.46
N SER A 641 11.24 -38.22 -16.59
CA SER A 641 11.72 -36.90 -16.13
C SER A 641 11.90 -36.78 -14.61
N MET A 642 11.32 -37.69 -13.80
CA MET A 642 11.45 -37.65 -12.33
C MET A 642 12.82 -38.13 -11.80
N PHE A 643 13.64 -38.80 -12.62
CA PHE A 643 15.00 -39.17 -12.19
C PHE A 643 15.96 -37.96 -12.08
N GLY A 644 15.56 -36.78 -12.56
CA GLY A 644 16.32 -35.53 -12.45
C GLY A 644 16.06 -34.68 -11.19
N VAL A 645 15.33 -35.18 -10.19
CA VAL A 645 14.99 -34.38 -8.99
C VAL A 645 16.21 -34.16 -8.09
N ASN A 646 16.80 -32.98 -8.20
CA ASN A 646 17.81 -32.48 -7.25
C ASN A 646 17.23 -32.45 -5.82
N LYS A 647 17.92 -33.11 -4.89
CA LYS A 647 17.51 -33.20 -3.48
C LYS A 647 17.52 -31.80 -2.85
N ARG A 648 16.38 -31.41 -2.26
CA ARG A 648 16.22 -30.12 -1.58
C ARG A 648 17.12 -30.04 -0.36
N LYS A 649 17.91 -28.97 -0.27
CA LYS A 649 18.89 -28.77 0.81
C LYS A 649 18.24 -28.08 2.01
N PRO A 650 18.73 -28.33 3.24
CA PRO A 650 18.13 -27.77 4.46
C PRO A 650 18.62 -26.36 4.81
N TRP A 651 19.44 -25.72 3.97
CA TRP A 651 20.05 -24.41 4.16
C TRP A 651 19.86 -23.53 2.91
N GLY A 652 19.89 -22.21 3.10
CA GLY A 652 20.00 -21.22 2.01
C GLY A 652 21.45 -20.95 1.62
N VAL A 653 21.67 -20.27 0.50
CA VAL A 653 23.02 -19.87 0.00
C VAL A 653 23.01 -18.40 -0.44
N VAL A 654 23.98 -17.62 0.04
CA VAL A 654 24.29 -16.29 -0.55
C VAL A 654 25.29 -16.47 -1.68
N TYR A 655 25.05 -15.84 -2.83
CA TYR A 655 25.88 -16.01 -4.02
C TYR A 655 25.99 -14.73 -4.85
N ASP A 656 27.01 -14.70 -5.71
CA ASP A 656 27.29 -13.65 -6.68
C ASP A 656 26.36 -13.80 -7.88
N SER A 657 25.53 -12.78 -8.14
CA SER A 657 24.49 -12.80 -9.18
C SER A 657 25.03 -13.08 -10.59
N GLN A 658 26.19 -12.51 -10.93
CA GLN A 658 26.75 -12.57 -12.28
C GLN A 658 27.49 -13.88 -12.56
N THR A 659 28.13 -14.47 -11.54
CA THR A 659 28.97 -15.68 -11.69
C THR A 659 28.34 -16.94 -11.11
N GLN A 660 27.22 -16.81 -10.39
CA GLN A 660 26.54 -17.88 -9.65
C GLN A 660 27.49 -18.66 -8.71
N LYS A 661 28.52 -17.99 -8.17
CA LYS A 661 29.45 -18.55 -7.19
C LYS A 661 29.00 -18.20 -5.76
N PRO A 662 29.01 -19.14 -4.80
CA PRO A 662 28.67 -18.82 -3.42
C PRO A 662 29.62 -17.79 -2.80
N ILE A 663 29.09 -16.89 -1.98
CA ILE A 663 29.87 -15.85 -1.29
C ILE A 663 30.03 -16.23 0.18
N ALA A 664 31.26 -16.56 0.54
CA ALA A 664 31.67 -16.80 1.92
C ALA A 664 31.84 -15.51 2.73
N LEU A 665 31.67 -15.58 4.05
CA LEU A 665 31.80 -14.46 4.98
C LEU A 665 30.94 -13.24 4.57
N ALA A 666 29.72 -13.48 4.12
CA ALA A 666 28.65 -12.48 4.04
C ALA A 666 27.89 -12.50 5.37
N VAL A 667 27.57 -11.31 5.90
CA VAL A 667 26.79 -11.19 7.14
C VAL A 667 25.31 -11.16 6.77
N VAL A 668 24.58 -12.17 7.21
CA VAL A 668 23.15 -12.36 7.00
C VAL A 668 22.45 -11.95 8.30
N ARG A 669 21.69 -10.85 8.25
CA ARG A 669 20.89 -10.39 9.40
C ARG A 669 19.41 -10.62 9.13
N MET A 670 18.74 -11.27 10.06
CA MET A 670 17.31 -11.54 10.00
C MET A 670 16.57 -10.67 10.98
N PHE A 671 15.56 -9.96 10.50
CA PHE A 671 14.72 -9.05 11.28
C PHE A 671 13.28 -9.55 11.25
N ASP A 672 12.57 -9.42 12.37
CA ASP A 672 11.12 -9.54 12.38
C ASP A 672 10.51 -8.32 11.67
N LYS A 673 9.53 -8.56 10.80
CA LYS A 673 8.98 -7.52 9.90
C LYS A 673 7.98 -6.59 10.58
N ASN A 674 7.46 -6.97 11.75
CA ASN A 674 6.45 -6.20 12.49
C ASN A 674 7.10 -5.31 13.56
N THR A 675 8.18 -5.79 14.18
CA THR A 675 8.89 -5.14 15.29
C THR A 675 10.23 -4.52 14.87
N PHE A 676 10.74 -4.86 13.67
CA PHE A 676 12.05 -4.45 13.15
C PHE A 676 13.25 -4.85 14.03
N HIS A 677 13.06 -5.66 15.07
CA HIS A 677 14.14 -6.17 15.90
C HIS A 677 14.98 -7.21 15.15
N LEU A 678 16.29 -7.15 15.36
CA LEU A 678 17.26 -8.14 14.90
C LEU A 678 17.02 -9.46 15.66
N MET A 679 16.47 -10.45 14.97
CA MET A 679 16.18 -11.77 15.55
C MET A 679 17.43 -12.62 15.68
N GLU A 680 18.23 -12.68 14.61
CA GLU A 680 19.42 -13.53 14.54
C GLU A 680 20.40 -12.98 13.50
N THR A 681 21.70 -13.14 13.74
CA THR A 681 22.76 -12.84 12.76
C THR A 681 23.56 -14.11 12.49
N ARG A 682 23.76 -14.42 11.20
CA ARG A 682 24.58 -15.54 10.73
C ARG A 682 25.64 -15.04 9.75
N VAL A 683 26.73 -15.78 9.64
CA VAL A 683 27.82 -15.50 8.69
C VAL A 683 27.92 -16.71 7.77
N THR A 684 28.01 -16.48 6.47
CA THR A 684 28.05 -17.56 5.49
C THR A 684 29.37 -18.33 5.51
N ASP A 685 29.29 -19.65 5.41
CA ASP A 685 30.48 -20.52 5.37
C ASP A 685 31.25 -20.44 4.03
N ARG A 686 32.33 -21.23 3.89
CA ARG A 686 33.12 -21.29 2.64
C ARG A 686 32.32 -21.68 1.39
N LYS A 687 31.14 -22.30 1.55
CA LYS A 687 30.20 -22.69 0.48
C LYS A 687 29.00 -21.72 0.39
N GLY A 688 29.09 -20.55 1.02
CA GLY A 688 28.05 -19.50 1.03
C GLY A 688 26.80 -19.85 1.83
N ARG A 689 26.80 -20.94 2.59
CA ARG A 689 25.60 -21.50 3.23
C ARG A 689 25.21 -20.73 4.49
N PHE A 690 23.90 -20.63 4.76
CA PHE A 690 23.32 -20.15 6.02
C PHE A 690 21.95 -20.80 6.29
N GLY A 691 21.45 -20.67 7.51
CA GLY A 691 20.08 -21.05 7.87
C GLY A 691 19.66 -20.39 9.17
N PHE A 692 18.35 -20.27 9.39
CA PHE A 692 17.73 -19.68 10.58
C PHE A 692 16.62 -20.60 11.11
N LEU A 693 16.55 -20.77 12.44
CA LEU A 693 15.52 -21.57 13.10
C LEU A 693 14.42 -20.66 13.66
N VAL A 694 13.57 -20.20 12.74
CA VAL A 694 12.48 -19.25 13.00
C VAL A 694 11.20 -19.90 13.51
N GLN A 695 10.38 -19.10 14.19
CA GLN A 695 9.02 -19.45 14.58
C GLN A 695 8.04 -19.04 13.47
N ILE A 696 6.74 -19.27 13.67
CA ILE A 696 5.70 -18.70 12.78
C ILE A 696 5.75 -17.18 12.91
N GLY A 697 5.87 -16.47 11.79
CA GLY A 697 6.12 -15.03 11.77
C GLY A 697 6.39 -14.48 10.38
N ASN A 698 6.50 -13.17 10.27
CA ASN A 698 6.91 -12.48 9.05
C ASN A 698 8.29 -11.88 9.30
N TYR A 699 9.25 -12.24 8.46
CA TYR A 699 10.65 -11.82 8.58
C TYR A 699 11.13 -11.14 7.29
N TYR A 700 12.21 -10.39 7.38
CA TYR A 700 13.01 -10.02 6.21
C TYR A 700 14.49 -10.19 6.52
N ILE A 701 15.31 -10.37 5.50
CA ILE A 701 16.75 -10.58 5.63
C ILE A 701 17.50 -9.46 4.90
N THR A 702 18.56 -8.95 5.52
CA THR A 702 19.53 -8.09 4.85
C THR A 702 20.90 -8.77 4.79
N ILE A 703 21.59 -8.57 3.68
CA ILE A 703 22.95 -9.08 3.46
C ILE A 703 23.93 -7.91 3.51
N THR A 704 25.02 -8.05 4.26
CA THR A 704 26.15 -7.13 4.22
C THR A 704 27.42 -7.86 3.78
N LYS A 705 28.02 -7.40 2.67
CA LYS A 705 29.31 -7.86 2.18
C LYS A 705 30.06 -6.68 1.53
N PRO A 706 31.34 -6.41 1.87
CA PRO A 706 32.10 -5.36 1.21
C PRO A 706 32.16 -5.57 -0.32
N ASN A 707 32.08 -4.48 -1.08
CA ASN A 707 32.09 -4.44 -2.55
C ASN A 707 30.85 -5.07 -3.25
N TYR A 708 29.78 -5.33 -2.50
CA TYR A 708 28.51 -5.88 -3.02
C TYR A 708 27.28 -5.07 -2.57
N VAL A 709 26.24 -5.09 -3.40
CA VAL A 709 24.93 -4.46 -3.16
C VAL A 709 23.87 -5.53 -2.85
N PHE A 710 23.03 -5.25 -1.86
CA PHE A 710 21.79 -5.97 -1.59
C PHE A 710 20.63 -4.97 -1.46
N PRO A 711 19.44 -5.22 -2.01
CA PRO A 711 19.09 -6.37 -2.87
C PRO A 711 19.78 -6.32 -4.24
N SER A 712 19.84 -7.47 -4.92
CA SER A 712 20.24 -7.56 -6.33
C SER A 712 19.31 -6.70 -7.20
N GLN A 713 19.92 -5.84 -8.03
CA GLN A 713 19.26 -5.06 -9.06
C GLN A 713 19.24 -5.80 -10.40
N THR A 714 20.24 -6.64 -10.67
CA THR A 714 20.41 -7.34 -11.96
C THR A 714 19.46 -8.53 -12.14
N VAL A 715 19.32 -9.38 -11.12
CA VAL A 715 18.48 -10.57 -11.17
C VAL A 715 17.10 -10.25 -10.60
N LYS A 716 16.03 -10.67 -11.30
CA LYS A 716 14.63 -10.43 -10.94
C LYS A 716 13.80 -11.69 -11.21
N GLY A 717 13.41 -12.41 -10.16
CA GLY A 717 12.54 -13.59 -10.26
C GLY A 717 12.98 -14.79 -9.42
N LYS A 718 12.08 -15.73 -9.13
CA LYS A 718 12.30 -16.79 -8.12
C LYS A 718 13.30 -17.90 -8.47
N VAL A 719 13.94 -17.86 -9.64
CA VAL A 719 14.92 -18.85 -10.10
C VAL A 719 16.04 -18.13 -10.85
N ASP A 720 17.29 -18.51 -10.57
CA ASP A 720 18.49 -17.99 -11.23
C ASP A 720 19.50 -19.13 -11.45
N GLY A 721 19.64 -19.54 -12.73
CA GLY A 721 20.43 -20.70 -13.13
C GLY A 721 20.12 -21.97 -12.30
N LYS A 722 21.06 -22.35 -11.43
CA LYS A 722 20.96 -23.51 -10.54
C LYS A 722 20.26 -23.23 -9.19
N TYR A 723 20.03 -21.96 -8.85
CA TYR A 723 19.39 -21.55 -7.60
C TYR A 723 17.88 -21.39 -7.79
N GLN A 724 17.11 -21.94 -6.84
CA GLN A 724 15.65 -21.83 -6.77
C GLN A 724 15.26 -21.12 -5.47
N ASP A 725 13.99 -20.71 -5.35
CA ASP A 725 13.48 -20.01 -4.17
C ASP A 725 14.32 -18.77 -3.82
N VAL A 726 14.65 -18.00 -4.87
CA VAL A 726 15.58 -16.85 -4.81
C VAL A 726 14.91 -15.62 -4.15
N TYR A 727 15.70 -14.80 -3.45
CA TYR A 727 15.25 -13.74 -2.53
C TYR A 727 15.86 -12.36 -2.82
N TYR A 728 15.04 -11.31 -2.76
CA TYR A 728 15.38 -9.94 -3.19
C TYR A 728 14.95 -8.87 -2.16
N GLY A 729 14.83 -9.24 -0.88
CA GLY A 729 14.43 -8.32 0.19
C GLY A 729 12.92 -8.23 0.45
N GLU A 730 12.10 -9.07 -0.18
CA GLU A 730 10.66 -9.15 0.10
C GLU A 730 10.36 -9.73 1.50
N ASN A 731 9.08 -9.75 1.89
CA ASN A 731 8.66 -10.35 3.16
C ASN A 731 8.67 -11.89 3.08
N ILE A 732 9.32 -12.53 4.05
CA ILE A 732 9.37 -13.99 4.23
C ILE A 732 8.31 -14.36 5.27
N SER A 733 7.20 -14.98 4.84
CA SER A 733 6.15 -15.44 5.74
C SER A 733 6.32 -16.93 6.07
N ILE A 734 6.47 -17.24 7.34
CA ILE A 734 6.67 -18.59 7.88
C ILE A 734 5.37 -19.01 8.54
N GLN A 735 4.67 -19.99 7.95
CA GLN A 735 3.27 -20.29 8.28
C GLN A 735 3.08 -21.59 9.07
N ASN A 736 3.97 -22.58 8.89
CA ASN A 736 3.97 -23.81 9.66
C ASN A 736 5.07 -23.78 10.73
N LYS A 737 4.86 -24.46 11.87
CA LYS A 737 5.89 -24.62 12.92
C LYS A 737 7.10 -25.48 12.50
N GLU A 738 7.09 -25.99 11.27
CA GLU A 738 8.14 -26.82 10.67
C GLU A 738 8.72 -26.19 9.38
N ASP A 739 8.31 -24.97 9.03
CA ASP A 739 8.96 -24.18 7.99
C ASP A 739 10.27 -23.57 8.54
N ILE A 740 11.29 -23.47 7.68
CA ILE A 740 12.57 -22.80 7.96
C ILE A 740 13.05 -22.03 6.73
N ILE A 741 13.89 -21.02 6.93
CA ILE A 741 14.35 -20.14 5.84
C ILE A 741 15.50 -20.83 5.07
N ARG A 742 15.16 -21.39 3.89
CA ARG A 742 16.10 -22.06 2.96
C ARG A 742 16.35 -21.28 1.65
N ILE A 743 16.04 -19.97 1.66
CA ILE A 743 16.06 -19.12 0.47
C ILE A 743 17.49 -18.86 -0.03
N ASN A 744 17.65 -18.68 -1.34
CA ASN A 744 18.95 -18.34 -1.94
C ASN A 744 18.99 -16.85 -2.25
N VAL A 745 20.11 -16.18 -1.96
CA VAL A 745 20.20 -14.70 -1.99
C VAL A 745 21.30 -14.25 -2.96
N PRO A 746 20.96 -13.62 -4.10
CA PRO A 746 21.92 -13.00 -5.00
C PRO A 746 22.30 -11.61 -4.48
N ILE A 747 23.58 -11.26 -4.62
CA ILE A 747 24.08 -9.90 -4.40
C ILE A 747 24.98 -9.46 -5.56
N ASP A 748 24.89 -8.19 -5.93
CA ASP A 748 25.52 -7.62 -7.12
C ASP A 748 26.87 -6.99 -6.79
N SER A 749 27.93 -7.28 -7.55
CA SER A 749 29.23 -6.64 -7.34
C SER A 749 29.22 -5.19 -7.84
N ILE A 750 29.59 -4.25 -6.96
CA ILE A 750 29.57 -2.80 -7.23
C ILE A 750 30.38 -2.43 -8.48
N ALA A 751 31.48 -3.15 -8.73
CA ALA A 751 32.41 -2.87 -9.83
C ALA A 751 31.85 -3.18 -11.25
N LYS A 752 30.64 -3.74 -11.38
CA LYS A 752 30.11 -4.24 -12.66
C LYS A 752 28.68 -3.81 -13.01
N LEU A 753 28.16 -2.75 -12.40
CA LEU A 753 26.80 -2.22 -12.64
C LEU A 753 26.69 -1.39 -13.95
N LYS A 754 27.36 -1.78 -15.04
CA LYS A 754 27.40 -1.00 -16.31
C LYS A 754 27.27 -1.79 -17.63
N GLU A 755 26.99 -3.09 -17.60
CA GLU A 755 26.55 -3.84 -18.78
C GLU A 755 25.29 -4.67 -18.49
N GLU A 756 24.21 -4.43 -19.24
CA GLU A 756 23.10 -5.38 -19.32
C GLU A 756 23.39 -6.47 -20.35
N LYS A 757 23.11 -7.74 -19.99
CA LYS A 757 22.77 -8.81 -20.92
C LYS A 757 22.07 -9.95 -20.19
N GLY A 758 20.75 -10.05 -20.38
CA GLY A 758 19.94 -11.09 -19.75
C GLY A 758 20.15 -12.49 -20.36
N LYS A 759 20.02 -13.53 -19.52
CA LYS A 759 19.84 -14.94 -19.92
C LYS A 759 19.16 -15.70 -18.77
N GLY A 760 17.87 -16.02 -18.90
CA GLY A 760 17.08 -16.60 -17.79
C GLY A 760 15.88 -17.48 -18.16
N ILE A 761 15.72 -17.90 -19.42
CA ILE A 761 14.50 -18.59 -19.90
C ILE A 761 14.58 -20.13 -19.78
N LEU A 762 15.78 -20.72 -19.75
CA LEU A 762 15.99 -22.17 -19.81
C LEU A 762 15.66 -22.95 -18.52
N SER A 763 15.51 -22.29 -17.36
CA SER A 763 15.26 -22.95 -16.07
C SER A 763 13.78 -23.12 -15.73
N ILE A 764 12.90 -22.27 -16.27
CA ILE A 764 11.47 -22.22 -15.92
C ILE A 764 10.75 -23.52 -16.36
N ALA A 765 11.01 -23.98 -17.58
CA ALA A 765 10.40 -25.21 -18.13
C ALA A 765 10.66 -26.44 -17.25
N HIS A 766 11.89 -26.60 -16.75
CA HIS A 766 12.29 -27.71 -15.89
C HIS A 766 11.53 -27.71 -14.54
N TYR A 767 11.32 -26.54 -13.94
CA TYR A 767 10.54 -26.40 -12.69
C TYR A 767 9.06 -26.77 -12.88
N PHE A 768 8.45 -26.37 -14.00
CA PHE A 768 7.05 -26.70 -14.29
C PHE A 768 6.84 -28.21 -14.53
N LEU A 769 7.70 -28.86 -15.33
CA LEU A 769 7.61 -30.29 -15.64
C LEU A 769 7.56 -31.16 -14.38
N VAL A 770 8.50 -30.98 -13.45
CA VAL A 770 8.59 -31.78 -12.21
C VAL A 770 7.33 -31.64 -11.34
N LYS A 771 6.72 -30.44 -11.30
CA LYS A 771 5.55 -30.16 -10.44
C LYS A 771 4.24 -30.72 -11.02
N ILE A 772 4.08 -30.69 -12.34
CA ILE A 772 2.88 -31.13 -13.07
C ILE A 772 2.75 -32.67 -13.09
N ASN A 773 3.86 -33.41 -13.05
CA ASN A 773 3.89 -34.88 -13.11
C ASN A 773 3.10 -35.59 -12.00
N THR A 774 2.85 -34.95 -10.85
CA THR A 774 2.11 -35.58 -9.74
C THR A 774 0.61 -35.70 -9.98
N PRO A 775 -0.15 -34.61 -10.24
CA PRO A 775 -1.56 -34.72 -10.59
C PRO A 775 -1.77 -35.53 -11.88
N LEU A 776 -0.91 -35.37 -12.90
CA LEU A 776 -1.03 -36.12 -14.16
C LEU A 776 -1.07 -37.65 -13.96
N LEU A 777 -0.19 -38.19 -13.10
CA LEU A 777 -0.13 -39.63 -12.85
C LEU A 777 -1.38 -40.13 -12.08
N ILE A 778 -1.94 -39.30 -11.20
CA ILE A 778 -3.20 -39.61 -10.49
C ILE A 778 -4.40 -39.56 -11.46
N THR A 779 -4.46 -38.56 -12.34
CA THR A 779 -5.47 -38.48 -13.40
C THR A 779 -5.38 -39.67 -14.35
N GLY A 780 -4.16 -40.13 -14.69
CA GLY A 780 -3.94 -41.35 -15.48
C GLY A 780 -4.55 -42.60 -14.84
N ILE A 781 -4.41 -42.79 -13.52
CA ILE A 781 -5.05 -43.88 -12.78
C ILE A 781 -6.58 -43.80 -12.87
N VAL A 782 -7.16 -42.62 -12.63
CA VAL A 782 -8.61 -42.41 -12.66
C VAL A 782 -9.18 -42.72 -14.05
N LEU A 783 -8.53 -42.22 -15.12
CA LEU A 783 -8.94 -42.48 -16.49
C LEU A 783 -8.78 -43.97 -16.86
N ALA A 784 -7.70 -44.63 -16.42
CA ALA A 784 -7.50 -46.06 -16.66
C ALA A 784 -8.56 -46.94 -15.94
N LEU A 785 -8.95 -46.57 -14.72
CA LEU A 785 -10.02 -47.25 -13.97
C LEU A 785 -11.39 -47.06 -14.66
N VAL A 786 -11.70 -45.85 -15.12
CA VAL A 786 -12.93 -45.57 -15.88
C VAL A 786 -12.93 -46.33 -17.21
N ALA A 787 -11.80 -46.40 -17.92
CA ALA A 787 -11.68 -47.18 -19.15
C ALA A 787 -11.85 -48.70 -18.91
N ALA A 788 -11.29 -49.22 -17.81
CA ALA A 788 -11.47 -50.62 -17.42
C ALA A 788 -12.90 -50.95 -16.97
N PHE A 789 -13.64 -49.99 -16.42
CA PHE A 789 -15.04 -50.14 -16.02
C PHE A 789 -16.01 -50.08 -17.21
N ILE A 790 -15.83 -49.11 -18.11
CA ILE A 790 -16.67 -48.95 -19.32
C ILE A 790 -16.34 -50.03 -20.37
N THR A 791 -15.07 -50.42 -20.48
CA THR A 791 -14.60 -51.48 -21.39
C THR A 791 -13.70 -52.47 -20.65
N PRO A 792 -14.28 -53.51 -20.03
CA PRO A 792 -13.53 -54.58 -19.34
C PRO A 792 -12.67 -55.40 -20.33
N ASN A 793 -11.40 -55.02 -20.45
CA ASN A 793 -10.40 -55.63 -21.33
C ASN A 793 -9.10 -55.82 -20.53
N THR A 794 -8.41 -56.94 -20.75
CA THR A 794 -7.11 -57.26 -20.13
C THR A 794 -6.09 -56.13 -20.33
N HIS A 795 -6.13 -55.44 -21.48
CA HIS A 795 -5.29 -54.28 -21.76
C HIS A 795 -5.53 -53.12 -20.80
N ASN A 796 -6.80 -52.80 -20.51
CA ASN A 796 -7.15 -51.71 -19.60
C ASN A 796 -6.79 -52.06 -18.15
N ALA A 797 -7.00 -53.31 -17.73
CA ALA A 797 -6.55 -53.81 -16.44
C ALA A 797 -5.02 -53.73 -16.29
N LEU A 798 -4.27 -54.11 -17.33
CA LEU A 798 -2.81 -54.03 -17.35
C LEU A 798 -2.30 -52.58 -17.27
N VAL A 799 -2.97 -51.63 -17.93
CA VAL A 799 -2.68 -50.19 -17.80
C VAL A 799 -2.94 -49.67 -16.38
N VAL A 800 -4.03 -50.07 -15.72
CA VAL A 800 -4.29 -49.76 -14.29
C VAL A 800 -3.18 -50.30 -13.39
N ILE A 801 -2.71 -51.54 -13.64
CA ILE A 801 -1.61 -52.16 -12.88
C ILE A 801 -0.31 -51.37 -13.08
N ILE A 802 0.05 -50.98 -14.31
CA ILE A 802 1.25 -50.18 -14.58
C ILE A 802 1.18 -48.82 -13.87
N TYR A 803 0.09 -48.07 -13.98
CA TYR A 803 0.00 -46.77 -13.29
C TYR A 803 0.04 -46.91 -11.76
N SER A 804 -0.60 -47.94 -11.20
CA SER A 804 -0.57 -48.24 -9.77
C SER A 804 0.86 -48.60 -9.31
N PHE A 805 1.58 -49.38 -10.11
CA PHE A 805 2.98 -49.71 -9.88
C PHE A 805 3.89 -48.48 -9.98
N LEU A 806 3.69 -47.58 -10.95
CA LEU A 806 4.46 -46.34 -11.07
C LEU A 806 4.20 -45.37 -9.90
N LEU A 807 2.96 -45.28 -9.39
CA LEU A 807 2.64 -44.51 -8.19
C LEU A 807 3.31 -45.12 -6.93
N TYR A 808 3.29 -46.45 -6.81
CA TYR A 808 3.94 -47.18 -5.72
C TYR A 808 5.47 -47.04 -5.78
N LEU A 809 6.07 -47.19 -6.96
CA LEU A 809 7.50 -47.03 -7.18
C LEU A 809 7.96 -45.58 -6.89
N LYS A 810 7.15 -44.58 -7.26
CA LYS A 810 7.36 -43.19 -6.85
C LYS A 810 7.31 -43.02 -5.32
N LYS A 811 6.37 -43.69 -4.62
CA LYS A 811 6.31 -43.70 -3.15
C LYS A 811 7.56 -44.35 -2.51
N LEU A 812 8.19 -45.33 -3.18
CA LEU A 812 9.47 -45.92 -2.74
C LEU A 812 10.69 -45.04 -3.05
N ILE A 813 10.68 -44.30 -4.17
CA ILE A 813 11.79 -43.42 -4.59
C ILE A 813 11.81 -42.12 -3.76
N ILE A 814 10.67 -41.60 -3.34
CA ILE A 814 10.58 -40.45 -2.41
C ILE A 814 10.91 -40.93 -0.99
N LYS A 815 12.21 -41.14 -0.74
CA LYS A 815 12.76 -41.38 0.59
C LYS A 815 12.54 -40.14 1.45
N GLU A 816 12.04 -40.34 2.68
CA GLU A 816 11.62 -39.27 3.59
C GLU A 816 12.67 -38.16 3.73
N GLU A 817 12.21 -36.89 3.72
CA GLU A 817 13.10 -35.75 3.92
C GLU A 817 13.75 -35.83 5.31
N ARG A 818 15.08 -35.72 5.37
CA ARG A 818 15.78 -35.60 6.65
C ARG A 818 15.35 -34.30 7.34
N LYS A 819 14.68 -34.43 8.49
CA LYS A 819 14.24 -33.29 9.32
C LYS A 819 15.42 -32.34 9.55
N PRO A 820 15.33 -31.05 9.20
CA PRO A 820 16.44 -30.12 9.27
C PRO A 820 16.54 -29.42 10.64
N TRP A 821 16.23 -30.16 11.70
CA TRP A 821 16.40 -29.80 13.11
C TRP A 821 16.31 -31.09 13.94
N GLY A 822 16.94 -31.09 15.11
CA GLY A 822 16.64 -32.02 16.19
C GLY A 822 15.65 -31.37 17.17
N LYS A 823 14.84 -32.15 17.88
CA LYS A 823 14.00 -31.69 18.99
C LYS A 823 14.49 -32.28 20.32
N ILE A 824 14.53 -31.44 21.35
CA ILE A 824 14.88 -31.86 22.71
C ILE A 824 13.61 -32.04 23.54
N PHE A 825 13.50 -33.17 24.23
CA PHE A 825 12.33 -33.58 25.01
C PHE A 825 12.70 -33.92 26.44
N ASP A 826 11.75 -33.77 27.37
CA ASP A 826 11.80 -34.44 28.67
C ASP A 826 11.49 -35.93 28.47
N ILE A 827 12.33 -36.81 29.03
CA ILE A 827 12.28 -38.25 28.76
C ILE A 827 11.01 -38.93 29.30
N GLN A 828 10.39 -38.39 30.35
CA GLN A 828 9.24 -39.00 31.03
C GLN A 828 7.92 -38.51 30.42
N THR A 829 7.72 -37.20 30.38
CA THR A 829 6.51 -36.53 29.89
C THR A 829 6.42 -36.44 28.37
N LYS A 830 7.53 -36.69 27.65
CA LYS A 830 7.70 -36.50 26.19
C LYS A 830 7.38 -35.09 25.69
N LYS A 831 7.31 -34.10 26.58
CA LYS A 831 7.09 -32.69 26.21
C LYS A 831 8.38 -32.08 25.66
N PRO A 832 8.32 -31.23 24.62
CA PRO A 832 9.49 -30.52 24.11
C PRO A 832 10.03 -29.53 25.15
N LEU A 833 11.35 -29.39 25.20
CA LEU A 833 12.06 -28.52 26.15
C LEU A 833 12.62 -27.28 25.44
N SER A 834 12.01 -26.14 25.74
CA SER A 834 12.49 -24.82 25.37
C SER A 834 13.67 -24.35 26.22
N LEU A 835 14.42 -23.36 25.73
CA LEU A 835 15.53 -22.71 26.45
C LEU A 835 16.61 -23.70 26.94
N VAL A 836 16.82 -24.79 26.19
CA VAL A 836 17.92 -25.74 26.40
C VAL A 836 19.14 -25.19 25.69
N ILE A 837 20.30 -25.14 26.36
CA ILE A 837 21.58 -24.79 25.75
C ILE A 837 22.11 -26.03 25.02
N VAL A 838 22.44 -25.87 23.74
CA VAL A 838 22.97 -26.94 22.87
C VAL A 838 24.29 -26.47 22.30
N GLN A 839 25.34 -27.28 22.43
CA GLN A 839 26.69 -26.94 21.99
C GLN A 839 27.26 -28.04 21.10
N ILE A 840 27.85 -27.68 19.97
CA ILE A 840 28.55 -28.63 19.09
C ILE A 840 30.07 -28.44 19.20
N TYR A 841 30.79 -29.52 19.47
CA TYR A 841 32.23 -29.56 19.64
C TYR A 841 32.86 -30.31 18.47
N LYS A 842 34.01 -29.84 17.95
CA LYS A 842 34.82 -30.63 17.01
C LYS A 842 35.68 -31.60 17.82
N LYS A 843 35.73 -32.87 17.43
CA LYS A 843 36.53 -33.90 18.11
C LYS A 843 37.99 -33.44 18.22
N GLY A 844 38.56 -33.51 19.42
CA GLY A 844 39.90 -33.01 19.74
C GLY A 844 39.99 -31.52 20.12
N TYR A 845 38.87 -30.78 20.18
CA TYR A 845 38.84 -29.38 20.61
C TYR A 845 38.00 -29.22 21.87
N ALA A 846 38.56 -28.58 22.91
CA ALA A 846 37.90 -28.35 24.20
C ALA A 846 36.90 -27.18 24.19
N THR A 847 36.90 -26.35 23.15
CA THR A 847 35.96 -25.23 22.97
C THR A 847 34.80 -25.63 22.06
N PRO A 848 33.54 -25.23 22.35
CA PRO A 848 32.44 -25.39 21.40
C PRO A 848 32.74 -24.62 20.12
N LYS A 849 32.32 -25.16 18.97
CA LYS A 849 32.39 -24.49 17.65
C LYS A 849 31.16 -23.65 17.37
N GLU A 850 30.02 -24.03 17.92
CA GLU A 850 28.78 -23.27 17.86
C GLU A 850 27.91 -23.59 19.09
N THR A 851 27.18 -22.60 19.57
CA THR A 851 26.19 -22.72 20.65
C THR A 851 24.86 -22.22 20.13
N GLN A 852 23.78 -22.96 20.40
CA GLN A 852 22.40 -22.59 20.12
C GLN A 852 21.56 -22.75 21.39
N ILE A 853 20.39 -22.10 21.43
CA ILE A 853 19.39 -22.27 22.47
C ILE A 853 18.11 -22.77 21.80
N THR A 854 17.43 -23.76 22.37
CA THR A 854 16.21 -24.30 21.76
C THR A 854 15.04 -23.33 21.83
N ASP A 855 14.27 -23.29 20.74
CA ASP A 855 13.03 -22.51 20.64
C ASP A 855 11.91 -23.05 21.56
N HIS A 856 10.73 -22.41 21.54
CA HIS A 856 9.58 -22.85 22.35
C HIS A 856 9.07 -24.28 22.02
N THR A 857 9.57 -24.91 20.94
CA THR A 857 9.24 -26.28 20.50
C THR A 857 10.41 -27.26 20.65
N GLY A 858 11.51 -26.83 21.29
CA GLY A 858 12.68 -27.66 21.53
C GLY A 858 13.63 -27.83 20.35
N ARG A 859 13.49 -27.05 19.26
CA ARG A 859 14.28 -27.23 18.02
C ARG A 859 15.70 -26.67 18.12
N PHE A 860 16.67 -27.38 17.53
CA PHE A 860 18.05 -26.92 17.27
C PHE A 860 18.60 -27.55 15.97
N GLY A 861 19.73 -27.06 15.44
CA GLY A 861 20.38 -27.68 14.28
C GLY A 861 21.61 -26.92 13.77
N PHE A 862 22.74 -27.61 13.66
CA PHE A 862 24.04 -27.01 13.35
C PHE A 862 24.49 -27.25 11.90
N LEU A 863 25.24 -26.30 11.33
CA LEU A 863 25.78 -26.39 9.97
C LEU A 863 27.33 -26.37 9.94
N PRO A 864 28.02 -27.33 10.60
CA PRO A 864 29.47 -27.33 10.68
C PRO A 864 30.14 -27.61 9.32
N GLU A 865 31.44 -27.28 9.26
CA GLU A 865 32.36 -27.79 8.24
C GLU A 865 32.57 -29.31 8.38
N GLN A 866 33.22 -29.94 7.38
CA GLN A 866 33.54 -31.36 7.37
C GLN A 866 34.45 -31.77 8.54
N GLY A 867 34.19 -32.95 9.14
CA GLY A 867 34.98 -33.49 10.25
C GLY A 867 34.19 -34.41 11.19
N GLU A 868 34.75 -34.71 12.36
CA GLU A 868 34.06 -35.42 13.45
C GLU A 868 33.67 -34.45 14.56
N TYR A 869 32.43 -34.57 15.06
CA TYR A 869 31.83 -33.65 16.04
C TYR A 869 31.03 -34.42 17.10
N TYR A 870 30.86 -33.86 18.29
CA TYR A 870 29.90 -34.34 19.28
C TYR A 870 29.05 -33.19 19.82
N ILE A 871 27.88 -33.50 20.39
CA ILE A 871 26.94 -32.52 20.95
C ILE A 871 26.95 -32.63 22.48
N VAL A 872 26.89 -31.50 23.17
CA VAL A 872 26.60 -31.39 24.61
C VAL A 872 25.32 -30.58 24.78
N VAL A 873 24.49 -30.95 25.75
CA VAL A 873 23.18 -30.36 26.01
C VAL A 873 23.01 -30.11 27.50
N GLU A 874 22.62 -28.89 27.86
CA GLU A 874 22.51 -28.42 29.24
C GLU A 874 21.21 -27.64 29.45
N LYS A 875 20.51 -27.90 30.56
CA LYS A 875 19.36 -27.12 31.01
C LYS A 875 19.25 -27.20 32.53
N GLU A 876 18.90 -26.09 33.16
CA GLU A 876 18.63 -26.02 34.60
C GLU A 876 17.48 -26.97 35.00
N GLY A 877 17.64 -27.68 36.12
CA GLY A 877 16.73 -28.76 36.53
C GLY A 877 16.89 -30.08 35.77
N TYR A 878 17.75 -30.18 34.74
CA TYR A 878 17.98 -31.40 33.98
C TYR A 878 19.43 -31.89 34.11
N SER A 879 19.64 -33.19 33.95
CA SER A 879 20.97 -33.80 33.88
C SER A 879 21.60 -33.51 32.50
N PRO A 880 22.87 -33.07 32.46
CA PRO A 880 23.53 -32.73 31.20
C PRO A 880 23.70 -33.98 30.34
N TRP A 881 23.51 -33.84 29.03
CA TRP A 881 23.59 -34.94 28.07
C TRP A 881 24.72 -34.72 27.09
N LYS A 882 25.41 -35.79 26.70
CA LYS A 882 26.52 -35.77 25.73
C LYS A 882 26.35 -36.89 24.72
N GLY A 883 26.39 -36.54 23.44
CA GLY A 883 26.27 -37.47 22.32
C GLY A 883 27.59 -38.12 21.90
N GLU A 884 27.48 -39.13 21.06
CA GLU A 884 28.61 -39.81 20.42
C GLU A 884 29.27 -38.96 19.32
N ASN A 885 30.37 -39.47 18.73
CA ASN A 885 31.08 -38.81 17.64
C ASN A 885 30.35 -38.99 16.29
N ILE A 886 29.79 -37.90 15.78
CA ILE A 886 29.10 -37.76 14.51
C ILE A 886 30.12 -37.48 13.40
N LYS A 887 30.17 -38.34 12.37
CA LYS A 887 30.95 -38.10 11.14
C LYS A 887 30.17 -37.19 10.19
N VAL A 888 30.71 -36.00 9.92
CA VAL A 888 30.11 -34.96 9.08
C VAL A 888 30.84 -34.89 7.74
N GLY A 889 30.15 -35.24 6.65
CA GLY A 889 30.66 -35.18 5.27
C GLY A 889 30.52 -33.82 4.59
N GLU A 890 30.78 -33.76 3.28
CA GLU A 890 30.82 -32.49 2.51
C GLU A 890 29.51 -31.70 2.44
N GLU A 891 28.37 -32.40 2.53
CA GLU A 891 27.00 -31.85 2.58
C GLU A 891 26.50 -31.80 4.05
N GLY A 892 27.43 -31.59 4.99
CA GLY A 892 27.21 -31.70 6.42
C GLY A 892 26.14 -30.77 6.98
N PHE A 893 25.23 -31.37 7.75
CA PHE A 893 24.26 -30.75 8.64
C PHE A 893 24.04 -31.69 9.83
N VAL A 894 23.90 -31.15 11.05
CA VAL A 894 23.88 -31.92 12.29
C VAL A 894 22.62 -31.61 13.11
N ALA A 895 21.77 -32.63 13.23
CA ALA A 895 20.51 -32.63 13.96
C ALA A 895 20.20 -34.05 14.45
N MET A 896 19.61 -34.17 15.64
CA MET A 896 19.12 -35.42 16.23
C MET A 896 18.11 -35.12 17.34
N ASP A 897 17.14 -36.00 17.55
CA ASP A 897 16.21 -35.86 18.67
C ASP A 897 16.86 -36.35 19.97
N ILE A 898 16.79 -35.56 21.04
CA ILE A 898 17.51 -35.77 22.30
C ILE A 898 16.51 -35.82 23.46
N ASN A 899 16.68 -36.77 24.38
CA ASN A 899 15.86 -36.89 25.59
C ASN A 899 16.70 -36.49 26.81
N LEU A 900 16.27 -35.48 27.56
CA LEU A 900 16.88 -35.07 28.83
C LEU A 900 16.15 -35.70 30.02
N ILE A 901 16.91 -35.97 31.07
CA ILE A 901 16.41 -36.53 32.34
C ILE A 901 16.25 -35.38 33.34
N ASN A 902 15.07 -35.23 33.94
CA ASN A 902 14.79 -34.23 34.96
C ASN A 902 15.40 -34.66 36.30
N LYS A 903 16.21 -33.79 36.93
CA LYS A 903 16.94 -34.09 38.18
C LYS A 903 16.02 -34.30 39.37
N THR A 904 14.87 -33.61 39.41
CA THR A 904 13.96 -33.63 40.56
C THR A 904 13.25 -34.98 40.72
N ASN A 905 13.17 -35.78 39.65
CA ASN A 905 12.47 -37.07 39.64
C ASN A 905 13.39 -38.28 39.88
N HIS A 906 14.56 -38.09 40.52
CA HIS A 906 15.44 -39.19 40.98
C HIS A 906 14.93 -39.92 42.25
N LEU A 907 13.61 -40.10 42.35
CA LEU A 907 12.92 -40.87 43.40
C LEU A 907 11.80 -41.73 42.80
N THR A 908 12.08 -42.44 41.70
CA THR A 908 11.35 -43.65 41.26
C THR A 908 12.21 -44.45 40.28
#